data_AF-A0A7V4PD08-F1
#
_entry.id   AF-A0A7V4PD08-F1
#
_cell.length_a   1.000
_cell.length_b   1.000
_cell.length_c   1.000
_cell.angle_alpha   90.00
_cell.angle_beta   90.00
_cell.angle_gamma   90.00
#
_symmetry.space_group_name_H-M   'P 1'
#
loop_
_entity.id
_entity.type
_entity.pdbx_description
1 polymer ?
#
loop_
_entity_poly.entity_id
_entity_poly.type
_entity_poly.pdbx_seq_one_letter_code
_entity_poly.pdbx_strand_id
1 'polypeptide(L)'
;MKKFKKIISPILLLALLFFPIDYSAFLKRDALAISKQIEFNDPVVWTLDNAPISIINKELIFHSDLKIEAGVKIILGEETRLIVEGDFEAVGNKDHPVVFEGKSQDNKEINFSISLFGKENRIVNTKFIRGGGNQCLAQNSFWQSALADDCIPLAALEVKGGKLDVISSEFLDNYSAINIFDNLAEDSAIVNSTFARNQTTALRSSAEKKVIAKSNCWMRPSGPNYESNPDGKGELVVGNVDVSDRIKCGSEYRPVIILPGIGGSWNWETMMENSILNDKWDFAPTTHYYDELIKSFEDKGYKLNRDLWIVFYDWRKDNHQTVENFLKPILKQIKEISFDRQFDIVAHSMGGLVSLDYLYDQTYQNDIRKLVMLGTPVLGSSKAYSVWEGGLIPDDWKILEYYLKFLSVKKENKGKDFYDLIHEKVPAVGQLMPRYDFVRKNGETDPVPFYEMHHQNEYIEKLLNKIFDSDYSFDSNNILMIEGTEVETAKEVLVDDYDGEKSDKLWLDGKPNPFPLKKEEKKGDGTVLNESSAVFFLPGATKEQISGAGHSDLPTLAIEKVHNFLELGDVSNEYALAEKRRLVFAFACPIEVTVVDPDGKKINRNSSEIANAYFYDDGQTDGYKIVEIQKPKKGDYRLELTGTGSGEYHIFGFSTDGDQTTDVSIEGEIEKGQRITYLSSGDKEDLSIKMLYNQADEEKSTEEITTTEPTDDVELALMSKESLDIENNKNSNGNKKEDKKETTENNKKTSNSKQLSTFRNQLAESYQSKDFLLLKEGLAKSAEENLVDFNQDQEKVLGKEYQAVKGKKWFKWAVLLLLFAGTVAVWLKQKRCLKN
;
A
#
# COMPACT_ATOMS: atom_id res chain seq x y z
N MET A 1 -48.66 47.13 -59.38
CA MET A 1 -48.02 46.31 -60.44
C MET A 1 -46.53 46.25 -60.14
N LYS A 2 -45.99 45.12 -59.67
CA LYS A 2 -45.36 44.04 -60.46
C LYS A 2 -44.29 44.52 -61.46
N LYS A 3 -43.06 44.10 -61.13
CA LYS A 3 -41.95 43.64 -61.99
C LYS A 3 -41.23 44.69 -62.85
N PHE A 4 -39.91 44.71 -62.71
CA PHE A 4 -39.02 44.34 -63.83
C PHE A 4 -37.72 43.66 -63.33
N LYS A 5 -37.40 42.54 -63.99
CA LYS A 5 -36.14 41.74 -64.04
C LYS A 5 -34.99 42.62 -64.58
N LYS A 6 -33.67 42.33 -64.56
CA LYS A 6 -32.74 41.22 -64.26
C LYS A 6 -31.34 41.83 -64.57
N ILE A 7 -30.29 41.58 -63.79
CA ILE A 7 -28.95 41.13 -64.26
C ILE A 7 -28.29 40.37 -63.09
N ILE A 8 -27.88 39.13 -63.34
CA ILE A 8 -27.04 38.27 -62.50
C ILE A 8 -25.76 38.01 -63.31
N SER A 9 -24.59 38.04 -62.66
CA SER A 9 -23.39 37.34 -63.10
C SER A 9 -22.72 36.67 -61.87
N PRO A 10 -22.10 35.49 -62.03
CA PRO A 10 -22.05 34.45 -61.01
C PRO A 10 -20.69 34.39 -60.30
N ILE A 11 -20.60 35.03 -59.13
CA ILE A 11 -19.45 34.86 -58.21
C ILE A 11 -19.92 34.53 -56.78
N LEU A 12 -21.24 34.56 -56.52
CA LEU A 12 -21.81 34.38 -55.18
C LEU A 12 -22.40 33.00 -54.89
N LEU A 13 -22.14 31.98 -55.73
CA LEU A 13 -22.76 30.65 -55.60
C LEU A 13 -21.79 29.49 -55.36
N LEU A 14 -20.54 29.78 -54.95
CA LEU A 14 -19.57 28.74 -54.54
C LEU A 14 -19.00 28.91 -53.12
N ALA A 15 -19.47 29.88 -52.34
CA ALA A 15 -19.02 30.12 -50.95
C ALA A 15 -20.03 29.66 -49.87
N LEU A 16 -21.10 28.95 -50.25
CA LEU A 16 -22.15 28.45 -49.34
C LEU A 16 -22.16 26.92 -49.21
N LEU A 17 -21.01 26.27 -49.40
CA LEU A 17 -20.87 24.81 -49.25
C LEU A 17 -19.79 24.36 -48.25
N PHE A 18 -19.11 25.24 -47.51
CA PHE A 18 -18.05 24.81 -46.58
C PHE A 18 -17.95 25.50 -45.21
N PHE A 19 -18.98 26.21 -44.73
CA PHE A 19 -19.00 26.69 -43.35
C PHE A 19 -20.43 26.65 -42.75
N PRO A 20 -20.72 25.77 -41.77
CA PRO A 20 -21.88 25.98 -40.92
C PRO A 20 -21.58 27.18 -40.00
N ILE A 21 -22.22 28.31 -40.27
CA ILE A 21 -22.31 29.42 -39.32
C ILE A 21 -23.26 28.96 -38.22
N ASP A 22 -22.71 28.73 -37.03
CA ASP A 22 -23.51 28.43 -35.84
C ASP A 22 -24.29 29.68 -35.43
N TYR A 23 -25.62 29.59 -35.50
CA TYR A 23 -26.55 30.64 -35.08
C TYR A 23 -26.67 30.75 -33.53
N SER A 24 -25.84 30.05 -32.76
CA SER A 24 -25.82 30.10 -31.29
C SER A 24 -25.31 31.43 -30.69
N ALA A 25 -24.75 32.33 -31.49
CA ALA A 25 -24.11 33.56 -31.00
C ALA A 25 -25.01 34.80 -30.90
N PHE A 26 -26.31 34.73 -31.18
CA PHE A 26 -27.20 35.91 -31.13
C PHE A 26 -28.42 35.80 -30.19
N LEU A 27 -28.37 34.88 -29.22
CA LEU A 27 -29.34 34.78 -28.10
C LEU A 27 -28.66 34.71 -26.72
N LYS A 28 -27.53 35.40 -26.55
CA LYS A 28 -26.93 35.64 -25.23
C LYS A 28 -26.85 37.14 -24.96
N ARG A 29 -27.98 37.73 -24.58
CA ARG A 29 -28.10 38.88 -23.69
C ARG A 29 -29.57 38.99 -23.28
N ASP A 30 -29.77 39.18 -21.99
CA ASP A 30 -31.04 39.22 -21.25
C ASP A 30 -31.58 37.86 -20.75
N ALA A 31 -30.80 37.23 -19.87
CA ALA A 31 -31.39 36.46 -18.78
C ALA A 31 -31.21 37.27 -17.49
N LEU A 32 -32.28 37.91 -17.02
CA LEU A 32 -32.37 38.37 -15.63
C LEU A 32 -32.08 37.16 -14.73
N ALA A 33 -31.03 37.22 -13.93
CA ALA A 33 -30.81 36.31 -12.82
C ALA A 33 -31.92 36.54 -11.78
N ILE A 34 -32.94 35.68 -11.80
CA ILE A 34 -33.87 35.53 -10.68
C ILE A 34 -33.31 34.39 -9.82
N SER A 35 -32.57 34.72 -8.76
CA SER A 35 -32.31 33.79 -7.66
C SER A 35 -33.68 33.32 -7.14
N LYS A 36 -34.01 32.03 -7.33
CA LYS A 36 -35.29 31.49 -6.89
C LYS A 36 -35.17 31.17 -5.40
N GLN A 37 -35.44 32.15 -4.54
CA GLN A 37 -35.62 31.95 -3.11
C GLN A 37 -36.76 30.96 -2.88
N ILE A 38 -36.58 30.05 -1.93
CA ILE A 38 -37.60 29.08 -1.49
C ILE A 38 -37.77 29.23 0.01
N GLU A 39 -38.98 29.58 0.43
CA GLU A 39 -39.31 29.82 1.83
C GLU A 39 -40.13 28.66 2.41
N PHE A 40 -39.84 28.29 3.66
CA PHE A 40 -40.55 27.29 4.45
C PHE A 40 -41.06 27.95 5.73
N ASN A 41 -42.38 28.01 5.89
CA ASN A 41 -43.03 28.64 7.04
C ASN A 41 -43.35 27.67 8.18
N ASP A 42 -43.46 26.37 7.87
CA ASP A 42 -43.72 25.31 8.83
C ASP A 42 -42.43 24.52 9.12
N PRO A 43 -42.32 23.82 10.27
CA PRO A 43 -41.18 22.97 10.58
C PRO A 43 -40.90 21.93 9.49
N VAL A 44 -39.63 21.77 9.13
CA VAL A 44 -39.17 20.83 8.09
C VAL A 44 -38.31 19.73 8.70
N VAL A 45 -38.55 18.49 8.28
CA VAL A 45 -37.70 17.34 8.61
C VAL A 45 -37.16 16.71 7.32
N TRP A 46 -35.84 16.59 7.23
CA TRP A 46 -35.15 15.84 6.19
C TRP A 46 -34.74 14.47 6.71
N THR A 47 -35.25 13.44 6.05
CA THR A 47 -35.03 12.02 6.36
C THR A 47 -34.25 11.34 5.23
N LEU A 48 -33.81 10.09 5.45
CA LEU A 48 -33.16 9.28 4.42
C LEU A 48 -34.02 9.10 3.16
N ASP A 49 -35.34 9.03 3.29
CA ASP A 49 -36.27 8.94 2.15
C ASP A 49 -36.18 10.16 1.22
N ASN A 50 -35.69 11.29 1.75
CA ASN A 50 -35.51 12.53 1.01
C ASN A 50 -34.09 12.67 0.41
N ALA A 51 -33.17 11.74 0.71
CA ALA A 51 -31.76 11.83 0.35
C ALA A 51 -31.41 11.06 -0.95
N PRO A 52 -30.35 11.47 -1.70
CA PRO A 52 -29.58 12.69 -1.51
C PRO A 52 -30.36 13.94 -1.95
N ILE A 53 -30.26 15.01 -1.16
CA ILE A 53 -30.88 16.29 -1.48
C ILE A 53 -29.87 17.11 -2.29
N SER A 54 -30.20 17.44 -3.54
CA SER A 54 -29.35 18.29 -4.39
C SER A 54 -29.93 19.69 -4.53
N ILE A 55 -29.17 20.70 -4.11
CA ILE A 55 -29.57 22.10 -4.11
C ILE A 55 -28.49 22.89 -4.86
N ILE A 56 -28.84 23.61 -5.91
CA ILE A 56 -27.90 24.36 -6.74
C ILE A 56 -28.48 25.75 -7.02
N ASN A 57 -27.69 26.82 -6.88
CA ASN A 57 -28.04 28.21 -7.17
C ASN A 57 -29.37 28.64 -6.53
N LYS A 58 -29.58 28.28 -5.26
CA LYS A 58 -30.82 28.55 -4.52
C LYS A 58 -30.51 29.08 -3.13
N GLU A 59 -31.38 29.96 -2.66
CA GLU A 59 -31.45 30.38 -1.27
C GLU A 59 -32.71 29.77 -0.66
N LEU A 60 -32.54 28.94 0.36
CA LEU A 60 -33.61 28.32 1.11
C LEU A 60 -33.72 29.04 2.45
N ILE A 61 -34.90 29.53 2.78
CA ILE A 61 -35.17 30.25 4.03
C ILE A 61 -36.18 29.43 4.81
N PHE A 62 -35.83 29.05 6.03
CA PHE A 62 -36.68 28.32 6.96
C PHE A 62 -37.08 29.30 8.07
N HIS A 63 -38.30 29.81 8.01
CA HIS A 63 -38.88 30.67 9.05
C HIS A 63 -39.25 29.89 10.33
N SER A 64 -39.19 28.56 10.28
CA SER A 64 -39.41 27.64 11.39
C SER A 64 -38.28 26.61 11.48
N ASP A 65 -38.45 25.59 12.32
CA ASP A 65 -37.38 24.64 12.68
C ASP A 65 -36.98 23.77 11.48
N LEU A 66 -35.68 23.46 11.37
CA LEU A 66 -35.14 22.51 10.40
C LEU A 66 -34.42 21.38 11.13
N LYS A 67 -34.93 20.16 10.97
CA LYS A 67 -34.33 18.93 11.50
C LYS A 67 -33.83 18.02 10.39
N ILE A 68 -32.65 17.44 10.57
CA ILE A 68 -32.00 16.54 9.62
C ILE A 68 -31.55 15.29 10.36
N GLU A 69 -32.04 14.15 9.89
CA GLU A 69 -31.80 12.84 10.50
C GLU A 69 -30.50 12.18 10.01
N ALA A 70 -30.05 11.16 10.76
CA ALA A 70 -28.83 10.42 10.48
C ALA A 70 -28.81 9.83 9.06
N GLY A 71 -27.64 9.88 8.43
CA GLY A 71 -27.39 9.35 7.08
C GLY A 71 -27.85 10.25 5.93
N VAL A 72 -28.52 11.37 6.19
CA VAL A 72 -28.93 12.30 5.13
C VAL A 72 -27.71 12.98 4.51
N LYS A 73 -27.61 12.88 3.18
CA LYS A 73 -26.59 13.56 2.38
C LYS A 73 -27.20 14.71 1.57
N ILE A 74 -26.66 15.90 1.74
CA ILE A 74 -27.04 17.14 1.07
C ILE A 74 -25.89 17.59 0.17
N ILE A 75 -26.13 17.62 -1.13
CA ILE A 75 -25.20 18.09 -2.15
C ILE A 75 -25.56 19.54 -2.48
N LEU A 76 -24.63 20.45 -2.26
CA LEU A 76 -24.82 21.89 -2.42
C LEU A 76 -23.98 22.38 -3.61
N GLY A 77 -24.63 23.07 -4.54
CA GLY A 77 -24.00 23.67 -5.72
C GLY A 77 -23.52 25.10 -5.45
N GLU A 78 -23.07 25.77 -6.52
CA GLU A 78 -22.59 27.15 -6.48
C GLU A 78 -23.65 28.10 -5.85
N GLU A 79 -23.18 29.11 -5.13
CA GLU A 79 -23.97 30.19 -4.50
C GLU A 79 -25.19 29.73 -3.66
N THR A 80 -25.13 28.53 -3.06
CA THR A 80 -26.27 27.98 -2.33
C THR A 80 -26.32 28.47 -0.89
N ARG A 81 -27.49 28.90 -0.44
CA ARG A 81 -27.70 29.40 0.92
C ARG A 81 -28.80 28.67 1.63
N LEU A 82 -28.56 28.32 2.87
CA LEU A 82 -29.60 27.88 3.80
C LEU A 82 -29.64 28.89 4.93
N ILE A 83 -30.79 29.52 5.12
CA ILE A 83 -31.04 30.47 6.19
C ILE A 83 -32.07 29.82 7.10
N VAL A 84 -31.74 29.59 8.36
CA VAL A 84 -32.63 28.97 9.34
C VAL A 84 -32.90 29.98 10.45
N GLU A 85 -34.13 30.52 10.46
CA GLU A 85 -34.60 31.46 11.47
C GLU A 85 -35.14 30.75 12.72
N GLY A 86 -35.68 29.54 12.56
CA GLY A 86 -36.05 28.63 13.66
C GLY A 86 -34.87 27.83 14.21
N ASP A 87 -35.14 26.85 15.08
CA ASP A 87 -34.10 26.00 15.65
C ASP A 87 -33.56 25.01 14.60
N PHE A 88 -32.25 24.74 14.66
CA PHE A 88 -31.56 23.87 13.70
C PHE A 88 -31.02 22.61 14.37
N GLU A 89 -31.41 21.44 13.89
CA GLU A 89 -30.91 20.15 14.38
C GLU A 89 -30.38 19.28 13.23
N ALA A 90 -29.07 19.04 13.18
CA ALA A 90 -28.45 18.08 12.25
C ALA A 90 -27.74 16.99 13.04
N VAL A 91 -28.39 15.84 13.22
CA VAL A 91 -27.97 14.80 14.18
C VAL A 91 -27.81 13.45 13.49
N GLY A 92 -26.56 13.12 13.21
CA GLY A 92 -26.11 11.82 12.75
C GLY A 92 -25.60 10.91 13.86
N ASN A 93 -25.10 9.75 13.46
CA ASN A 93 -24.33 8.84 14.31
C ASN A 93 -23.00 8.45 13.61
N LYS A 94 -22.16 7.66 14.30
CA LYS A 94 -20.83 7.27 13.81
C LYS A 94 -20.88 6.56 12.46
N ASP A 95 -21.88 5.70 12.25
CA ASP A 95 -22.01 4.87 11.05
C ASP A 95 -22.78 5.60 9.94
N HIS A 96 -23.67 6.52 10.32
CA HIS A 96 -24.54 7.29 9.44
C HIS A 96 -24.48 8.79 9.79
N PRO A 97 -23.38 9.48 9.44
CA PRO A 97 -23.27 10.91 9.66
C PRO A 97 -24.23 11.68 8.74
N VAL A 98 -24.63 12.89 9.15
CA VAL A 98 -25.22 13.86 8.22
C VAL A 98 -24.09 14.47 7.39
N VAL A 99 -24.29 14.66 6.08
CA VAL A 99 -23.22 15.16 5.21
C VAL A 99 -23.71 16.34 4.37
N PHE A 100 -23.12 17.51 4.57
CA PHE A 100 -23.19 18.65 3.67
C PHE A 100 -21.94 18.69 2.79
N GLU A 101 -22.10 18.49 1.48
CA GLU A 101 -21.00 18.42 0.53
C GLU A 101 -21.19 19.43 -0.60
N GLY A 102 -20.23 20.35 -0.73
CA GLY A 102 -20.13 21.25 -1.86
C GLY A 102 -19.66 20.52 -3.13
N LYS A 103 -20.36 20.69 -4.26
CA LYS A 103 -19.94 20.24 -5.59
C LYS A 103 -20.13 21.34 -6.66
N SER A 104 -19.06 21.66 -7.40
CA SER A 104 -19.11 22.50 -8.62
C SER A 104 -18.92 21.61 -9.85
N GLN A 105 -19.55 21.97 -10.96
CA GLN A 105 -19.38 21.28 -12.25
C GLN A 105 -18.05 21.65 -12.95
N ASP A 106 -17.43 22.79 -12.60
CA ASP A 106 -16.31 23.38 -13.36
C ASP A 106 -15.08 23.73 -12.48
N ASN A 107 -14.92 23.14 -11.29
CA ASN A 107 -13.86 23.51 -10.33
C ASN A 107 -13.87 25.00 -9.91
N LYS A 108 -14.99 25.72 -10.06
CA LYS A 108 -15.14 27.06 -9.50
C LYS A 108 -15.23 26.99 -7.98
N GLU A 109 -14.95 28.12 -7.29
CA GLU A 109 -15.15 28.23 -5.85
C GLU A 109 -16.59 27.82 -5.48
N ILE A 110 -16.71 26.80 -4.64
CA ILE A 110 -18.01 26.31 -4.18
C ILE A 110 -18.36 27.07 -2.92
N ASN A 111 -19.35 27.94 -3.04
CA ASN A 111 -19.73 28.84 -1.97
C ASN A 111 -21.11 28.47 -1.46
N PHE A 112 -21.19 27.44 -0.61
CA PHE A 112 -22.39 27.22 0.20
C PHE A 112 -22.21 27.79 1.60
N SER A 113 -23.27 28.35 2.17
CA SER A 113 -23.25 28.83 3.54
C SER A 113 -24.59 28.57 4.23
N ILE A 114 -24.52 28.15 5.49
CA ILE A 114 -25.67 27.92 6.35
C ILE A 114 -25.69 29.00 7.43
N SER A 115 -26.66 29.89 7.38
CA SER A 115 -26.85 30.95 8.38
C SER A 115 -27.89 30.53 9.41
N LEU A 116 -27.50 30.55 10.68
CA LEU A 116 -28.33 30.11 11.81
C LEU A 116 -28.70 31.29 12.71
N PHE A 117 -29.99 31.46 12.97
CA PHE A 117 -30.54 32.49 13.86
C PHE A 117 -31.41 31.92 14.99
N GLY A 118 -31.71 30.62 14.95
CA GLY A 118 -32.50 29.90 15.94
C GLY A 118 -31.95 30.03 17.36
N LYS A 119 -32.80 29.77 18.35
CA LYS A 119 -32.41 29.84 19.77
C LYS A 119 -31.47 28.69 20.12
N GLU A 120 -31.78 27.50 19.63
CA GLU A 120 -30.99 26.29 19.83
C GLU A 120 -30.52 25.73 18.48
N ASN A 121 -29.20 25.59 18.33
CA ASN A 121 -28.58 25.02 17.13
C ASN A 121 -27.69 23.85 17.52
N ARG A 122 -28.07 22.65 17.09
CA ARG A 122 -27.45 21.39 17.52
C ARG A 122 -26.96 20.57 16.33
N ILE A 123 -25.67 20.28 16.34
CA ILE A 123 -24.96 19.58 15.26
C ILE A 123 -24.17 18.41 15.87
N VAL A 124 -24.48 17.18 15.46
CA VAL A 124 -23.87 15.97 16.04
C VAL A 124 -23.54 14.96 14.96
N ASN A 125 -22.29 14.48 14.90
CA ASN A 125 -21.81 13.56 13.84
C ASN A 125 -22.18 14.05 12.43
N THR A 126 -21.84 15.30 12.15
CA THR A 126 -22.15 15.95 10.87
C THR A 126 -20.85 16.36 10.17
N LYS A 127 -20.81 16.20 8.84
CA LYS A 127 -19.67 16.61 8.00
C LYS A 127 -20.05 17.83 7.16
N PHE A 128 -19.21 18.87 7.21
CA PHE A 128 -19.27 20.03 6.32
C PHE A 128 -18.03 20.03 5.44
N ILE A 129 -18.24 19.77 4.15
CA ILE A 129 -17.17 19.52 3.19
C ILE A 129 -17.28 20.56 2.06
N ARG A 130 -16.22 21.34 1.83
CA ARG A 130 -16.15 22.36 0.75
C ARG A 130 -17.26 23.41 0.81
N GLY A 131 -17.52 23.96 2.01
CA GLY A 131 -18.40 25.11 2.23
C GLY A 131 -17.65 26.43 2.46
N GLY A 132 -18.40 27.52 2.62
CA GLY A 132 -17.88 28.89 2.70
C GLY A 132 -17.35 29.40 1.36
N GLY A 133 -16.83 30.62 1.31
CA GLY A 133 -16.18 31.19 0.13
C GLY A 133 -16.34 32.71 -0.01
N ASN A 134 -15.83 33.30 -1.08
CA ASN A 134 -15.95 34.73 -1.31
C ASN A 134 -17.22 35.09 -2.07
N GLN A 135 -18.09 35.91 -1.47
CA GLN A 135 -19.22 36.47 -2.18
C GLN A 135 -18.90 37.89 -2.63
N CYS A 136 -18.54 38.05 -3.89
CA CYS A 136 -18.36 39.35 -4.52
C CYS A 136 -19.73 39.91 -4.95
N LEU A 137 -20.08 41.11 -4.49
CA LEU A 137 -21.24 41.82 -5.01
C LEU A 137 -20.97 42.18 -6.47
N ALA A 138 -21.73 41.61 -7.41
CA ALA A 138 -21.67 42.03 -8.81
C ALA A 138 -22.08 43.52 -8.91
N GLN A 139 -21.10 44.42 -9.04
CA GLN A 139 -21.35 45.84 -9.23
C GLN A 139 -21.96 46.08 -10.63
N ASN A 140 -23.28 46.19 -10.70
CA ASN A 140 -24.00 46.65 -11.89
C ASN A 140 -23.97 48.19 -12.01
N SER A 141 -22.79 48.82 -12.00
CA SER A 141 -22.70 50.24 -12.36
C SER A 141 -21.40 50.58 -13.09
N PHE A 142 -21.56 51.17 -14.28
CA PHE A 142 -20.51 51.65 -15.18
C PHE A 142 -19.63 52.79 -14.61
N TRP A 143 -19.86 53.21 -13.36
CA TRP A 143 -19.22 54.36 -12.74
C TRP A 143 -18.71 54.06 -11.32
N GLN A 144 -17.75 53.16 -11.14
CA GLN A 144 -16.93 53.11 -9.92
C GLN A 144 -15.66 52.24 -10.05
N SER A 145 -14.81 52.51 -11.05
CA SER A 145 -13.50 51.85 -11.16
C SER A 145 -12.45 52.55 -10.27
N ALA A 146 -12.48 52.35 -8.95
CA ALA A 146 -11.37 52.71 -8.04
C ALA A 146 -11.47 52.20 -6.58
N LEU A 147 -12.31 51.21 -6.26
CA LEU A 147 -12.31 50.55 -4.93
C LEU A 147 -12.36 49.04 -5.17
N ALA A 148 -11.59 48.27 -4.39
CA ALA A 148 -11.50 46.82 -4.50
C ALA A 148 -12.91 46.17 -4.54
N ASP A 149 -13.06 45.09 -5.29
CA ASP A 149 -14.27 44.27 -5.23
C ASP A 149 -14.56 43.88 -3.76
N ASP A 150 -15.62 44.45 -3.17
CA ASP A 150 -16.07 44.11 -1.81
C ASP A 150 -16.66 42.69 -1.83
N CYS A 151 -15.77 41.69 -1.78
CA CYS A 151 -16.14 40.30 -1.58
C CYS A 151 -16.28 40.03 -0.08
N ILE A 152 -17.46 39.57 0.35
CA ILE A 152 -17.71 39.17 1.74
C ILE A 152 -17.29 37.71 1.89
N PRO A 153 -16.26 37.39 2.70
CA PRO A 153 -15.90 36.01 2.99
C PRO A 153 -16.97 35.36 3.86
N LEU A 154 -17.46 34.19 3.45
CA LEU A 154 -18.44 33.38 4.16
C LEU A 154 -17.81 32.09 4.69
N ALA A 155 -18.25 31.65 5.85
CA ALA A 155 -18.02 30.33 6.40
C ALA A 155 -19.09 29.33 5.92
N ALA A 156 -18.76 28.05 6.01
CA ALA A 156 -19.73 26.96 5.82
C ALA A 156 -20.90 27.10 6.82
N LEU A 157 -20.60 27.53 8.05
CA LEU A 157 -21.56 27.81 9.10
C LEU A 157 -21.42 29.23 9.64
N GLU A 158 -22.49 30.00 9.57
CA GLU A 158 -22.60 31.40 10.02
C GLU A 158 -23.61 31.49 11.17
N VAL A 159 -23.13 31.59 12.41
CA VAL A 159 -23.98 31.59 13.60
C VAL A 159 -24.25 33.01 14.06
N LYS A 160 -25.49 33.47 13.82
CA LYS A 160 -25.94 34.86 13.97
C LYS A 160 -26.90 35.07 15.15
N GLY A 161 -27.19 34.05 15.94
CA GLY A 161 -28.04 34.13 17.13
C GLY A 161 -28.07 32.83 17.93
N GLY A 162 -28.59 32.92 19.16
CA GLY A 162 -28.90 31.75 20.01
C GLY A 162 -27.68 31.07 20.63
N LYS A 163 -27.74 29.74 20.71
CA LYS A 163 -26.69 28.84 21.21
C LYS A 163 -26.29 27.85 20.11
N LEU A 164 -25.01 27.49 20.09
CA LEU A 164 -24.46 26.45 19.21
C LEU A 164 -23.83 25.32 20.01
N ASP A 165 -24.29 24.09 19.77
CA ASP A 165 -23.66 22.85 20.24
C ASP A 165 -23.21 21.99 19.05
N VAL A 166 -21.90 21.88 18.84
CA VAL A 166 -21.27 21.02 17.83
C VAL A 166 -20.51 19.88 18.50
N ILE A 167 -20.85 18.64 18.18
CA ILE A 167 -20.31 17.44 18.83
C ILE A 167 -19.89 16.42 17.77
N SER A 168 -18.69 15.87 17.90
CA SER A 168 -18.21 14.75 17.07
C SER A 168 -18.35 15.00 15.56
N SER A 169 -18.17 16.25 15.11
CA SER A 169 -18.44 16.68 13.75
C SER A 169 -17.16 17.05 12.99
N GLU A 170 -17.22 17.09 11.66
CA GLU A 170 -16.05 17.30 10.81
C GLU A 170 -16.25 18.51 9.90
N PHE A 171 -15.27 19.41 9.87
CA PHE A 171 -15.22 20.57 8.98
C PHE A 171 -13.99 20.47 8.09
N LEU A 172 -14.22 20.05 6.86
CA LEU A 172 -13.18 19.62 5.92
C LEU A 172 -13.17 20.52 4.68
N ASP A 173 -12.00 21.04 4.32
CA ASP A 173 -11.78 21.73 3.04
C ASP A 173 -12.69 22.93 2.80
N ASN A 174 -13.16 23.59 3.86
CA ASN A 174 -14.00 24.78 3.75
C ASN A 174 -13.14 26.03 3.50
N TYR A 175 -13.70 27.07 2.90
CA TYR A 175 -13.03 28.36 2.84
C TYR A 175 -12.80 28.91 4.26
N SER A 176 -13.88 28.99 5.03
CA SER A 176 -13.92 29.15 6.48
C SER A 176 -14.91 28.12 7.04
N ALA A 177 -14.63 27.51 8.18
CA ALA A 177 -15.52 26.48 8.72
C ALA A 177 -16.68 27.08 9.53
N ILE A 178 -16.39 27.82 10.61
CA ILE A 178 -17.42 28.39 11.48
C ILE A 178 -17.11 29.86 11.81
N ASN A 179 -18.08 30.72 11.57
CA ASN A 179 -18.11 32.11 12.03
C ASN A 179 -19.23 32.29 13.05
N ILE A 180 -18.93 32.94 14.17
CA ILE A 180 -19.89 33.21 15.25
C ILE A 180 -19.88 34.71 15.58
N PHE A 181 -21.06 35.34 15.55
CA PHE A 181 -21.25 36.77 15.74
C PHE A 181 -21.78 37.14 17.14
N ASP A 182 -21.83 38.44 17.42
CA ASP A 182 -22.09 39.06 18.74
C ASP A 182 -23.45 38.77 19.38
N ASN A 183 -24.32 38.06 18.67
CA ASN A 183 -25.71 37.82 19.06
C ASN A 183 -25.92 36.49 19.82
N LEU A 184 -24.88 35.86 20.35
CA LEU A 184 -25.03 34.65 21.16
C LEU A 184 -25.82 34.96 22.44
N ALA A 185 -26.86 34.17 22.70
CA ALA A 185 -27.66 34.28 23.93
C ALA A 185 -26.98 33.57 25.12
N GLU A 186 -26.23 32.50 24.84
CA GLU A 186 -25.61 31.62 25.83
C GLU A 186 -24.21 31.15 25.38
N ASP A 187 -23.46 30.51 26.28
CA ASP A 187 -22.17 29.91 25.96
C ASP A 187 -22.37 28.76 24.95
N SER A 188 -21.56 28.74 23.90
CA SER A 188 -21.60 27.72 22.85
C SER A 188 -20.48 26.71 23.03
N ALA A 189 -20.72 25.44 22.66
CA ALA A 189 -19.76 24.36 22.79
C ALA A 189 -19.46 23.71 21.45
N ILE A 190 -18.17 23.51 21.17
CA ILE A 190 -17.67 22.79 19.99
C ILE A 190 -16.69 21.75 20.52
N VAL A 191 -17.09 20.48 20.54
CA VAL A 191 -16.33 19.43 21.21
C VAL A 191 -16.17 18.16 20.39
N ASN A 192 -15.07 17.44 20.61
CA ASN A 192 -14.75 16.16 19.95
C ASN A 192 -14.79 16.22 18.41
N SER A 193 -14.60 17.41 17.85
CA SER A 193 -14.78 17.68 16.42
C SER A 193 -13.44 17.85 15.72
N THR A 194 -13.42 17.66 14.40
CA THR A 194 -12.22 17.75 13.57
C THR A 194 -12.32 18.92 12.62
N PHE A 195 -11.31 19.77 12.63
CA PHE A 195 -11.12 20.85 11.66
C PHE A 195 -9.91 20.53 10.82
N ALA A 196 -10.08 20.44 9.50
CA ALA A 196 -9.00 20.07 8.60
C ALA A 196 -9.07 20.79 7.25
N ARG A 197 -7.94 21.40 6.89
CA ARG A 197 -7.67 22.01 5.59
C ARG A 197 -8.63 23.15 5.25
N ASN A 198 -9.03 23.93 6.25
CA ASN A 198 -9.84 25.12 5.96
C ASN A 198 -8.92 26.24 5.47
N GLN A 199 -9.29 26.94 4.40
CA GLN A 199 -8.37 27.84 3.69
C GLN A 199 -7.97 29.06 4.50
N THR A 200 -8.88 29.56 5.35
CA THR A 200 -8.69 30.81 6.10
C THR A 200 -8.76 30.59 7.61
N THR A 201 -9.95 30.37 8.16
CA THR A 201 -10.17 30.12 9.59
C THR A 201 -11.01 28.88 9.83
N ALA A 202 -10.61 28.05 10.79
CA ALA A 202 -11.46 26.96 11.27
C ALA A 202 -12.57 27.49 12.19
N LEU A 203 -12.24 28.45 13.06
CA LEU A 203 -13.20 29.04 13.96
C LEU A 203 -12.90 30.51 14.20
N ARG A 204 -13.90 31.36 13.96
CA ARG A 204 -13.86 32.78 14.29
C ARG A 204 -15.05 33.10 15.18
N SER A 205 -14.79 33.76 16.30
CA SER A 205 -15.86 34.27 17.18
C SER A 205 -15.62 35.73 17.53
N SER A 206 -16.50 36.62 17.07
CA SER A 206 -16.57 37.99 17.58
C SER A 206 -17.42 38.12 18.84
N ALA A 207 -18.10 37.03 19.24
CA ALA A 207 -19.10 37.06 20.29
C ALA A 207 -18.57 37.51 21.66
N GLU A 208 -19.41 38.30 22.37
CA GLU A 208 -19.13 38.69 23.76
C GLU A 208 -19.06 37.46 24.68
N LYS A 209 -19.90 36.45 24.41
CA LYS A 209 -19.89 35.16 25.11
C LYS A 209 -18.74 34.29 24.64
N LYS A 210 -18.11 33.57 25.59
CA LYS A 210 -16.97 32.71 25.29
C LYS A 210 -17.45 31.43 24.61
N VAL A 211 -16.80 31.05 23.51
CA VAL A 211 -17.05 29.78 22.83
C VAL A 211 -16.12 28.70 23.38
N ILE A 212 -16.66 27.58 23.86
CA ILE A 212 -15.90 26.48 24.46
C ILE A 212 -15.54 25.47 23.36
N ALA A 213 -14.31 25.53 22.84
CA ALA A 213 -13.83 24.68 21.74
C ALA A 213 -12.82 23.62 22.24
N LYS A 214 -13.30 22.62 22.97
CA LYS A 214 -12.46 21.65 23.70
C LYS A 214 -12.42 20.27 23.08
N SER A 215 -11.34 19.53 23.31
CA SER A 215 -11.15 18.18 22.82
C SER A 215 -11.33 18.07 21.29
N ASN A 216 -10.92 19.10 20.54
CA ASN A 216 -10.99 19.09 19.08
C ASN A 216 -9.66 18.68 18.45
N CYS A 217 -9.74 18.13 17.24
CA CYS A 217 -8.61 17.85 16.37
C CYS A 217 -8.38 19.01 15.39
N TRP A 218 -7.14 19.51 15.35
CA TRP A 218 -6.73 20.66 14.53
C TRP A 218 -5.64 20.30 13.50
N MET A 219 -5.58 19.02 13.13
CA MET A 219 -4.62 18.41 12.18
C MET A 219 -3.13 18.46 12.54
N ARG A 220 -2.74 19.18 13.59
CA ARG A 220 -1.37 19.20 14.11
C ARG A 220 -1.34 18.88 15.60
N PRO A 221 -0.39 18.05 16.07
CA PRO A 221 -0.21 17.76 17.49
C PRO A 221 0.03 19.01 18.38
N SER A 222 0.64 20.06 17.83
CA SER A 222 0.81 21.36 18.49
C SER A 222 -0.50 22.10 18.77
N GLY A 223 -1.60 21.74 18.11
CA GLY A 223 -2.90 22.39 18.26
C GLY A 223 -3.11 23.54 17.28
N PRO A 224 -4.22 24.29 17.43
CA PRO A 224 -4.57 25.36 16.50
C PRO A 224 -3.60 26.53 16.64
N ASN A 225 -3.39 27.26 15.56
CA ASN A 225 -2.77 28.58 15.63
C ASN A 225 -3.75 29.55 16.28
N TYR A 226 -3.41 30.05 17.47
CA TYR A 226 -4.28 30.92 18.26
C TYR A 226 -3.46 31.80 19.21
N GLU A 227 -4.03 32.92 19.67
CA GLU A 227 -3.34 33.88 20.54
C GLU A 227 -2.82 33.24 21.83
N SER A 228 -3.55 32.30 22.44
CA SER A 228 -3.09 31.55 23.62
C SER A 228 -2.23 30.32 23.31
N ASN A 229 -1.99 30.04 22.02
CA ASN A 229 -1.14 28.95 21.52
C ASN A 229 -0.30 29.43 20.31
N PRO A 230 0.63 30.39 20.50
CA PRO A 230 1.35 31.05 19.41
C PRO A 230 2.25 30.11 18.60
N ASP A 231 2.66 28.98 19.18
CA ASP A 231 3.46 27.95 18.51
C ASP A 231 2.59 26.88 17.81
N GLY A 232 1.26 27.01 17.89
CA GLY A 232 0.32 26.10 17.25
C GLY A 232 0.40 26.19 15.73
N LYS A 233 0.61 25.04 15.07
CA LYS A 233 0.72 24.94 13.60
C LYS A 233 -0.54 24.40 12.92
N GLY A 234 -1.55 24.04 13.71
CA GLY A 234 -2.83 23.56 13.22
C GLY A 234 -3.67 24.68 12.61
N GLU A 235 -4.95 24.39 12.40
CA GLU A 235 -5.90 25.35 11.85
C GLU A 235 -5.95 26.67 12.64
N LEU A 236 -6.24 27.77 11.96
CA LEU A 236 -6.34 29.10 12.55
C LEU A 236 -7.65 29.27 13.32
N VAL A 237 -7.54 29.75 14.56
CA VAL A 237 -8.65 30.18 15.41
C VAL A 237 -8.51 31.68 15.71
N VAL A 238 -9.62 32.42 15.77
CA VAL A 238 -9.61 33.87 16.01
C VAL A 238 -10.74 34.27 16.96
N GLY A 239 -10.46 35.19 17.89
CA GLY A 239 -11.47 35.83 18.74
C GLY A 239 -11.74 35.10 20.06
N ASN A 240 -12.93 35.25 20.64
CA ASN A 240 -13.24 34.86 22.02
C ASN A 240 -13.53 33.34 22.19
N VAL A 241 -12.48 32.52 22.05
CA VAL A 241 -12.58 31.05 22.02
C VAL A 241 -11.68 30.38 23.06
N ASP A 242 -12.21 29.40 23.79
CA ASP A 242 -11.45 28.53 24.68
C ASP A 242 -10.96 27.27 23.95
N VAL A 243 -9.66 27.22 23.63
CA VAL A 243 -8.99 26.04 23.04
C VAL A 243 -8.05 25.32 24.01
N SER A 244 -8.21 25.55 25.33
CA SER A 244 -7.26 25.09 26.36
C SER A 244 -7.10 23.56 26.44
N ASP A 245 -8.16 22.81 26.13
CA ASP A 245 -8.17 21.35 26.10
C ASP A 245 -8.20 20.87 24.63
N ARG A 246 -7.13 20.21 24.18
CA ARG A 246 -6.92 19.84 22.76
C ARG A 246 -6.48 18.40 22.59
N ILE A 247 -7.00 17.72 21.57
CA ILE A 247 -6.57 16.38 21.19
C ILE A 247 -5.31 16.49 20.33
N LYS A 248 -4.28 15.72 20.66
CA LYS A 248 -3.14 15.52 19.75
C LYS A 248 -3.57 14.62 18.60
N CYS A 249 -3.75 15.20 17.43
CA CYS A 249 -4.14 14.50 16.22
C CYS A 249 -3.32 14.97 15.02
N GLY A 250 -3.45 14.26 13.89
CA GLY A 250 -2.66 14.51 12.69
C GLY A 250 -1.16 14.25 12.91
N SER A 251 -0.31 14.88 12.10
CA SER A 251 1.15 14.74 12.19
C SER A 251 1.85 16.09 12.12
N GLU A 252 2.96 16.23 12.84
CA GLU A 252 3.90 17.34 12.65
C GLU A 252 4.73 17.16 11.37
N TYR A 253 4.83 15.93 10.87
CA TYR A 253 5.61 15.55 9.70
C TYR A 253 4.74 15.44 8.46
N ARG A 254 5.34 15.73 7.30
CA ARG A 254 4.75 15.35 6.03
C ARG A 254 4.85 13.84 5.86
N PRO A 255 3.82 13.17 5.31
CA PRO A 255 3.90 11.74 5.11
C PRO A 255 5.05 11.37 4.16
N VAL A 256 5.85 10.38 4.57
CA VAL A 256 6.84 9.71 3.74
C VAL A 256 6.36 8.31 3.42
N ILE A 257 6.49 7.91 2.17
CA ILE A 257 6.03 6.64 1.64
C ILE A 257 7.23 5.86 1.14
N ILE A 258 7.44 4.66 1.68
CA ILE A 258 8.43 3.71 1.17
C ILE A 258 7.73 2.77 0.20
N LEU A 259 8.25 2.67 -1.02
CA LEU A 259 7.74 1.78 -2.06
C LEU A 259 8.79 0.71 -2.40
N PRO A 260 8.59 -0.55 -1.96
CA PRO A 260 9.57 -1.62 -2.18
C PRO A 260 9.78 -1.99 -3.65
N GLY A 261 10.79 -2.82 -3.93
CA GLY A 261 11.06 -3.38 -5.25
C GLY A 261 10.38 -4.73 -5.49
N ILE A 262 10.70 -5.36 -6.62
CA ILE A 262 10.23 -6.72 -6.94
C ILE A 262 10.66 -7.69 -5.84
N GLY A 263 9.72 -8.53 -5.38
CA GLY A 263 9.98 -9.45 -4.27
C GLY A 263 10.05 -8.80 -2.89
N GLY A 264 9.85 -7.48 -2.76
CA GLY A 264 9.92 -6.78 -1.47
C GLY A 264 8.67 -6.96 -0.59
N SER A 265 7.52 -7.25 -1.19
CA SER A 265 6.23 -7.38 -0.48
C SER A 265 5.74 -8.83 -0.46
N TRP A 266 5.00 -9.24 0.57
CA TRP A 266 4.44 -10.58 0.65
C TRP A 266 3.12 -10.63 1.39
N ASN A 267 2.22 -11.43 0.85
CA ASN A 267 0.97 -11.83 1.47
C ASN A 267 0.78 -13.31 1.15
N TRP A 268 0.80 -14.16 2.17
CA TRP A 268 0.77 -15.61 1.98
C TRP A 268 -0.45 -16.09 1.19
N GLU A 269 -1.63 -15.54 1.48
CA GLU A 269 -2.89 -15.91 0.80
C GLU A 269 -2.83 -15.45 -0.67
N THR A 270 -2.38 -14.22 -0.95
CA THR A 270 -2.25 -13.72 -2.32
C THR A 270 -1.17 -14.47 -3.12
N MET A 271 -0.04 -14.79 -2.48
CA MET A 271 1.06 -15.51 -3.13
C MET A 271 0.63 -16.95 -3.42
N MET A 272 0.03 -17.66 -2.45
CA MET A 272 -0.32 -19.05 -2.63
C MET A 272 -1.64 -19.25 -3.39
N GLU A 273 -2.70 -18.53 -3.06
CA GLU A 273 -4.05 -18.76 -3.58
C GLU A 273 -4.44 -17.82 -4.74
N ASN A 274 -3.56 -16.88 -5.11
CA ASN A 274 -3.79 -15.88 -6.17
C ASN A 274 -5.08 -15.05 -5.97
N SER A 275 -5.52 -14.89 -4.71
CA SER A 275 -6.58 -13.99 -4.29
C SER A 275 -6.03 -12.56 -4.16
N ILE A 276 -6.79 -11.55 -4.59
CA ILE A 276 -6.45 -10.14 -4.33
C ILE A 276 -7.05 -9.79 -2.97
N LEU A 277 -6.25 -9.95 -1.92
CA LEU A 277 -6.61 -9.55 -0.58
C LEU A 277 -5.75 -8.35 -0.18
N ASN A 278 -6.41 -7.30 0.30
CA ASN A 278 -5.74 -6.05 0.67
C ASN A 278 -5.29 -6.04 2.14
N ASP A 279 -5.54 -7.10 2.92
CA ASP A 279 -5.09 -7.22 4.31
C ASP A 279 -3.88 -8.16 4.45
N LYS A 280 -3.08 -7.98 5.51
CA LYS A 280 -1.92 -8.82 5.90
C LYS A 280 -0.67 -8.77 5.00
N TRP A 281 -0.50 -7.71 4.22
CA TRP A 281 0.78 -7.48 3.53
C TRP A 281 1.89 -7.08 4.51
N ASP A 282 3.08 -7.63 4.30
CA ASP A 282 4.30 -7.28 5.01
C ASP A 282 5.50 -7.39 4.05
N PHE A 283 6.72 -7.15 4.53
CA PHE A 283 7.93 -7.48 3.79
C PHE A 283 8.00 -8.98 3.51
N ALA A 284 8.56 -9.32 2.35
CA ALA A 284 8.76 -10.72 2.03
C ALA A 284 9.69 -11.40 3.04
N PRO A 285 9.47 -12.70 3.34
CA PRO A 285 10.34 -13.45 4.24
C PRO A 285 11.80 -13.21 3.92
N THR A 286 12.66 -13.01 4.92
CA THR A 286 14.10 -12.71 4.74
C THR A 286 14.46 -11.34 4.14
N THR A 287 13.48 -10.46 3.88
CA THR A 287 13.74 -9.09 3.44
C THR A 287 13.99 -8.17 4.64
N HIS A 288 15.26 -7.82 4.88
CA HIS A 288 15.70 -6.97 6.00
C HIS A 288 16.41 -5.69 5.56
N TYR A 289 16.51 -5.45 4.25
CA TYR A 289 17.29 -4.33 3.71
C TYR A 289 16.59 -2.96 3.80
N TYR A 290 15.31 -2.92 4.21
CA TYR A 290 14.58 -1.67 4.48
C TYR A 290 14.61 -1.24 5.96
N ASP A 291 15.02 -2.13 6.86
CA ASP A 291 14.88 -1.95 8.31
C ASP A 291 15.56 -0.67 8.79
N GLU A 292 16.80 -0.43 8.37
CA GLU A 292 17.52 0.76 8.79
C GLU A 292 17.02 2.04 8.11
N LEU A 293 16.47 1.96 6.89
CA LEU A 293 15.80 3.11 6.27
C LEU A 293 14.58 3.53 7.08
N ILE A 294 13.74 2.58 7.45
CA ILE A 294 12.55 2.81 8.30
C ILE A 294 12.96 3.39 9.65
N LYS A 295 13.92 2.74 10.32
CA LYS A 295 14.45 3.18 11.61
C LYS A 295 15.02 4.59 11.53
N SER A 296 15.65 4.97 10.42
CA SER A 296 16.18 6.33 10.25
C SER A 296 15.08 7.40 10.29
N PHE A 297 13.90 7.12 9.75
CA PHE A 297 12.74 8.00 9.86
C PHE A 297 12.17 7.99 11.29
N GLU A 298 12.09 6.83 11.94
CA GLU A 298 11.63 6.71 13.33
C GLU A 298 12.52 7.50 14.30
N ASP A 299 13.84 7.48 14.10
CA ASP A 299 14.82 8.27 14.85
C ASP A 299 14.60 9.79 14.67
N LYS A 300 13.96 10.21 13.57
CA LYS A 300 13.51 11.60 13.33
C LYS A 300 12.14 11.91 13.94
N GLY A 301 11.46 10.93 14.54
CA GLY A 301 10.16 11.06 15.19
C GLY A 301 8.97 10.66 14.32
N TYR A 302 9.22 10.14 13.11
CA TYR A 302 8.19 9.51 12.30
C TYR A 302 7.65 8.25 12.99
N LYS A 303 6.42 7.88 12.65
CA LYS A 303 5.70 6.70 13.11
C LYS A 303 5.00 6.04 11.94
N LEU A 304 5.24 4.74 11.83
CA LEU A 304 4.57 3.88 10.85
C LEU A 304 3.04 4.01 10.97
N ASN A 305 2.36 3.98 9.83
CA ASN A 305 0.89 4.11 9.70
C ASN A 305 0.32 5.43 10.23
N ARG A 306 1.15 6.46 10.35
CA ARG A 306 0.72 7.83 10.69
C ARG A 306 1.33 8.85 9.73
N ASP A 307 2.65 8.90 9.70
CA ASP A 307 3.43 9.83 8.87
C ASP A 307 4.58 9.13 8.14
N LEU A 308 4.85 7.87 8.45
CA LEU A 308 5.63 6.95 7.64
C LEU A 308 4.72 5.83 7.16
N TRP A 309 4.76 5.52 5.87
CA TRP A 309 3.92 4.52 5.24
C TRP A 309 4.78 3.59 4.40
N ILE A 310 4.40 2.32 4.37
CA ILE A 310 4.98 1.35 3.43
C ILE A 310 3.83 0.89 2.55
N VAL A 311 3.97 1.09 1.24
CA VAL A 311 2.99 0.62 0.26
C VAL A 311 3.44 -0.74 -0.20
N PHE A 312 2.93 -1.79 0.45
CA PHE A 312 3.09 -3.15 -0.04
C PHE A 312 2.15 -3.40 -1.22
N TYR A 313 2.63 -4.18 -2.19
CA TYR A 313 1.87 -4.47 -3.40
C TYR A 313 2.20 -5.84 -4.00
N ASP A 314 1.30 -6.34 -4.84
CA ASP A 314 1.53 -7.58 -5.59
C ASP A 314 2.51 -7.34 -6.76
N TRP A 315 3.81 -7.42 -6.44
CA TRP A 315 4.92 -7.25 -7.39
C TRP A 315 4.93 -8.25 -8.54
N ARG A 316 4.05 -9.25 -8.55
CA ARG A 316 3.93 -10.19 -9.66
C ARG A 316 3.12 -9.59 -10.81
N LYS A 317 2.19 -8.68 -10.50
CA LYS A 317 1.23 -8.13 -11.48
C LYS A 317 1.86 -7.02 -12.29
N ASP A 318 1.17 -6.66 -13.36
CA ASP A 318 1.48 -5.50 -14.19
C ASP A 318 1.64 -4.23 -13.34
N ASN A 319 2.68 -3.44 -13.63
CA ASN A 319 3.02 -2.25 -12.85
C ASN A 319 1.94 -1.16 -12.93
N HIS A 320 1.23 -1.02 -14.06
CA HIS A 320 0.12 -0.07 -14.16
C HIS A 320 -1.07 -0.53 -13.30
N GLN A 321 -1.39 -1.83 -13.32
CA GLN A 321 -2.37 -2.41 -12.39
C GLN A 321 -1.96 -2.24 -10.93
N THR A 322 -0.67 -2.31 -10.63
CA THR A 322 -0.13 -2.05 -9.29
C THR A 322 -0.44 -0.63 -8.82
N VAL A 323 -0.28 0.36 -9.71
CA VAL A 323 -0.63 1.76 -9.42
C VAL A 323 -2.11 1.90 -9.06
N GLU A 324 -3.00 1.33 -9.87
CA GLU A 324 -4.46 1.45 -9.67
C GLU A 324 -4.94 0.74 -8.40
N ASN A 325 -4.43 -0.47 -8.15
CA ASN A 325 -4.99 -1.36 -7.13
C ASN A 325 -4.35 -1.20 -5.76
N PHE A 326 -3.10 -0.71 -5.68
CA PHE A 326 -2.34 -0.63 -4.42
C PHE A 326 -1.91 0.79 -4.10
N LEU A 327 -1.23 1.48 -5.02
CA LEU A 327 -0.68 2.80 -4.73
C LEU A 327 -1.79 3.85 -4.54
N LYS A 328 -2.63 4.09 -5.56
CA LYS A 328 -3.70 5.13 -5.50
C LYS A 328 -4.64 4.98 -4.29
N PRO A 329 -5.10 3.78 -3.90
CA PRO A 329 -5.94 3.62 -2.72
C PRO A 329 -5.25 4.03 -1.41
N ILE A 330 -3.96 3.75 -1.26
CA ILE A 330 -3.19 4.16 -0.08
C ILE A 330 -2.93 5.67 -0.11
N LEU A 331 -2.55 6.23 -1.26
CA LEU A 331 -2.36 7.68 -1.41
C LEU A 331 -3.63 8.45 -1.05
N LYS A 332 -4.80 7.94 -1.45
CA LYS A 332 -6.10 8.51 -1.06
C LYS A 332 -6.30 8.50 0.46
N GLN A 333 -5.98 7.39 1.14
CA GLN A 333 -6.06 7.30 2.60
C GLN A 333 -5.12 8.29 3.29
N ILE A 334 -3.87 8.38 2.82
CA ILE A 334 -2.87 9.31 3.37
C ILE A 334 -3.31 10.77 3.22
N LYS A 335 -3.94 11.13 2.09
CA LYS A 335 -4.49 12.48 1.88
C LYS A 335 -5.58 12.88 2.85
N GLU A 336 -6.39 11.94 3.32
CA GLU A 336 -7.48 12.23 4.24
C GLU A 336 -6.95 12.71 5.60
N ILE A 337 -5.79 12.20 6.02
CA ILE A 337 -5.14 12.51 7.29
C ILE A 337 -3.97 13.51 7.18
N SER A 338 -3.49 13.78 5.97
CA SER A 338 -2.42 14.76 5.72
C SER A 338 -2.98 16.19 5.67
N PHE A 339 -2.26 17.13 6.29
CA PHE A 339 -2.62 18.55 6.29
C PHE A 339 -2.39 19.19 4.92
N ASP A 340 -1.27 18.93 4.27
CA ASP A 340 -0.90 19.54 2.98
C ASP A 340 -1.31 18.70 1.76
N ARG A 341 -1.89 17.50 1.98
CA ARG A 341 -2.28 16.54 0.93
C ARG A 341 -1.16 16.14 -0.02
N GLN A 342 0.07 16.45 0.35
CA GLN A 342 1.26 16.06 -0.36
C GLN A 342 2.07 15.10 0.49
N PHE A 343 2.87 14.28 -0.18
CA PHE A 343 3.74 13.31 0.46
C PHE A 343 5.03 13.14 -0.34
N ASP A 344 6.05 12.62 0.34
CA ASP A 344 7.32 12.25 -0.28
C ASP A 344 7.34 10.74 -0.51
N ILE A 345 7.91 10.30 -1.63
CA ILE A 345 8.09 8.88 -1.94
C ILE A 345 9.57 8.54 -1.96
N VAL A 346 9.95 7.46 -1.28
CA VAL A 346 11.25 6.80 -1.39
C VAL A 346 11.02 5.41 -1.99
N ALA A 347 11.32 5.28 -3.27
CA ALA A 347 11.03 4.09 -4.06
C ALA A 347 12.32 3.33 -4.37
N HIS A 348 12.33 2.02 -4.19
CA HIS A 348 13.47 1.14 -4.46
C HIS A 348 13.23 0.27 -5.69
N SER A 349 14.21 0.17 -6.58
CA SER A 349 14.20 -0.73 -7.73
C SER A 349 12.92 -0.55 -8.56
N MET A 350 12.17 -1.62 -8.82
CA MET A 350 10.89 -1.60 -9.53
C MET A 350 9.83 -0.64 -8.93
N GLY A 351 9.88 -0.36 -7.62
CA GLY A 351 9.00 0.63 -7.01
C GLY A 351 9.15 2.02 -7.63
N GLY A 352 10.35 2.35 -8.14
CA GLY A 352 10.55 3.62 -8.86
C GLY A 352 9.80 3.67 -10.19
N LEU A 353 9.68 2.54 -10.89
CA LEU A 353 8.86 2.44 -12.12
C LEU A 353 7.39 2.64 -11.81
N VAL A 354 6.89 2.00 -10.74
CA VAL A 354 5.51 2.19 -10.24
C VAL A 354 5.27 3.66 -9.88
N SER A 355 6.24 4.33 -9.26
CA SER A 355 6.15 5.76 -8.92
C SER A 355 6.10 6.64 -10.16
N LEU A 356 6.95 6.39 -11.16
CA LEU A 356 6.94 7.13 -12.43
C LEU A 356 5.64 6.93 -13.21
N ASP A 357 5.12 5.70 -13.25
CA ASP A 357 3.86 5.40 -13.93
C ASP A 357 2.69 6.16 -13.28
N TYR A 358 2.65 6.26 -11.95
CA TYR A 358 1.67 7.11 -11.26
C TYR A 358 1.87 8.61 -11.55
N LEU A 359 3.12 9.08 -11.46
CA LEU A 359 3.48 10.49 -11.62
C LEU A 359 3.12 11.05 -13.00
N TYR A 360 3.30 10.24 -14.04
CA TYR A 360 3.01 10.57 -15.43
C TYR A 360 1.68 9.98 -15.93
N ASP A 361 0.85 9.46 -15.03
CA ASP A 361 -0.50 9.05 -15.37
C ASP A 361 -1.41 10.26 -15.58
N GLN A 362 -2.39 10.14 -16.48
CA GLN A 362 -3.29 11.24 -16.76
C GLN A 362 -4.15 11.67 -15.56
N THR A 363 -4.31 10.76 -14.59
CA THR A 363 -5.08 10.97 -13.36
C THR A 363 -4.23 11.38 -12.16
N TYR A 364 -2.95 11.70 -12.36
CA TYR A 364 -2.07 12.21 -11.32
C TYR A 364 -2.70 13.41 -10.60
N GLN A 365 -2.66 13.41 -9.26
CA GLN A 365 -3.42 14.35 -8.44
C GLN A 365 -2.57 15.49 -7.85
N ASN A 366 -1.36 15.73 -8.37
CA ASN A 366 -0.44 16.77 -7.89
C ASN A 366 -0.11 16.64 -6.38
N ASP A 367 0.05 15.42 -5.92
CA ASP A 367 0.16 15.04 -4.51
C ASP A 367 1.52 14.47 -4.11
N ILE A 368 2.42 14.23 -5.06
CA ILE A 368 3.82 13.99 -4.76
C ILE A 368 4.50 15.35 -4.62
N ARG A 369 5.19 15.56 -3.49
CA ARG A 369 6.07 16.71 -3.28
C ARG A 369 7.48 16.40 -3.77
N LYS A 370 8.05 15.28 -3.33
CA LYS A 370 9.38 14.80 -3.72
C LYS A 370 9.37 13.30 -4.00
N LEU A 371 10.12 12.89 -5.00
CA LEU A 371 10.33 11.48 -5.35
C LEU A 371 11.82 11.15 -5.25
N VAL A 372 12.18 10.19 -4.41
CA VAL A 372 13.52 9.60 -4.36
C VAL A 372 13.48 8.20 -4.94
N MET A 373 14.33 7.93 -5.92
CA MET A 373 14.45 6.66 -6.62
C MET A 373 15.79 6.03 -6.31
N LEU A 374 15.78 4.81 -5.77
CA LEU A 374 16.97 4.06 -5.38
C LEU A 374 17.19 2.91 -6.36
N GLY A 375 18.20 3.01 -7.22
CA GLY A 375 18.57 1.94 -8.15
C GLY A 375 17.46 1.56 -9.14
N THR A 376 16.64 2.51 -9.59
CA THR A 376 15.50 2.19 -10.46
C THR A 376 15.95 1.85 -11.89
N PRO A 377 15.52 0.70 -12.46
CA PRO A 377 15.84 0.33 -13.83
C PRO A 377 14.88 0.99 -14.83
N VAL A 378 15.02 2.31 -15.05
CA VAL A 378 14.13 3.08 -15.96
C VAL A 378 14.10 2.49 -17.38
N LEU A 379 15.22 1.94 -17.86
CA LEU A 379 15.31 1.22 -19.15
C LEU A 379 15.41 -0.30 -19.02
N GLY A 380 15.10 -0.86 -17.85
CA GLY A 380 15.17 -2.30 -17.59
C GLY A 380 16.57 -2.80 -17.21
N SER A 381 16.68 -4.11 -16.95
CA SER A 381 17.92 -4.77 -16.52
C SER A 381 18.15 -6.04 -17.32
N SER A 382 19.37 -6.21 -17.86
CA SER A 382 19.79 -7.40 -18.62
C SER A 382 19.64 -8.69 -17.80
N LYS A 383 19.58 -8.59 -16.47
CA LYS A 383 19.36 -9.71 -15.57
C LYS A 383 17.96 -10.33 -15.70
N ALA A 384 16.96 -9.56 -16.11
CA ALA A 384 15.59 -10.05 -16.32
C ALA A 384 15.52 -11.07 -17.47
N TYR A 385 16.46 -11.02 -18.42
CA TYR A 385 16.48 -11.88 -19.61
C TYR A 385 16.45 -13.37 -19.30
N SER A 386 17.35 -13.84 -18.43
CA SER A 386 17.44 -15.26 -18.13
C SER A 386 16.17 -15.79 -17.45
N VAL A 387 15.52 -14.93 -16.68
CA VAL A 387 14.27 -15.21 -15.97
C VAL A 387 13.10 -15.27 -16.96
N TRP A 388 12.96 -14.23 -17.80
CA TRP A 388 11.88 -14.13 -18.76
C TRP A 388 12.00 -15.16 -19.89
N GLU A 389 13.13 -15.22 -20.59
CA GLU A 389 13.27 -16.07 -21.80
C GLU A 389 13.34 -17.57 -21.52
N GLY A 390 13.68 -17.98 -20.29
CA GLY A 390 13.77 -19.40 -20.02
C GLY A 390 13.70 -19.85 -18.57
N GLY A 391 13.22 -18.99 -17.66
CA GLY A 391 12.99 -19.37 -16.27
C GLY A 391 14.25 -19.67 -15.45
N LEU A 392 15.42 -19.19 -15.89
CA LEU A 392 16.67 -19.31 -15.13
C LEU A 392 16.79 -18.16 -14.13
N ILE A 393 16.63 -18.48 -12.85
CA ILE A 393 16.62 -17.51 -11.74
C ILE A 393 18.04 -17.22 -11.26
N PRO A 394 18.48 -15.95 -11.21
CA PRO A 394 19.74 -15.56 -10.58
C PRO A 394 19.75 -15.83 -9.06
N ASP A 395 20.92 -16.13 -8.50
CA ASP A 395 21.07 -16.53 -7.09
C ASP A 395 20.54 -15.49 -6.08
N ASP A 396 20.58 -14.20 -6.40
CA ASP A 396 20.10 -13.13 -5.52
C ASP A 396 18.61 -12.80 -5.68
N TRP A 397 17.85 -13.59 -6.48
CA TRP A 397 16.39 -13.49 -6.64
C TRP A 397 15.64 -14.58 -5.85
N LYS A 398 16.13 -14.93 -4.65
CA LYS A 398 15.62 -16.04 -3.83
C LYS A 398 14.14 -15.98 -3.49
N ILE A 399 13.56 -14.78 -3.34
CA ILE A 399 12.12 -14.64 -3.07
C ILE A 399 11.29 -15.13 -4.26
N LEU A 400 11.69 -14.75 -5.49
CA LEU A 400 11.04 -15.28 -6.69
C LEU A 400 11.28 -16.78 -6.81
N GLU A 401 12.50 -17.25 -6.56
CA GLU A 401 12.84 -18.68 -6.64
C GLU A 401 11.95 -19.52 -5.70
N TYR A 402 11.81 -19.12 -4.43
CA TYR A 402 10.96 -19.84 -3.49
C TYR A 402 9.48 -19.78 -3.84
N TYR A 403 9.01 -18.62 -4.27
CA TYR A 403 7.65 -18.49 -4.77
C TYR A 403 7.38 -19.49 -5.90
N LEU A 404 8.28 -19.59 -6.88
CA LEU A 404 8.16 -20.52 -8.00
C LEU A 404 8.29 -21.99 -7.56
N LYS A 405 9.19 -22.32 -6.62
CA LYS A 405 9.31 -23.66 -6.03
C LYS A 405 8.04 -24.07 -5.27
N PHE A 406 7.43 -23.16 -4.52
CA PHE A 406 6.15 -23.44 -3.87
C PHE A 406 5.01 -23.63 -4.87
N LEU A 407 5.01 -22.86 -5.97
CA LEU A 407 4.03 -23.06 -7.03
C LEU A 407 4.24 -24.36 -7.80
N SER A 408 5.48 -24.79 -8.05
CA SER A 408 5.75 -25.99 -8.85
C SER A 408 5.29 -27.27 -8.17
N VAL A 409 5.27 -27.30 -6.84
CA VAL A 409 4.77 -28.45 -6.06
C VAL A 409 3.24 -28.46 -5.92
N LYS A 410 2.54 -27.40 -6.35
CA LYS A 410 1.08 -27.40 -6.37
C LYS A 410 0.56 -28.31 -7.46
N LYS A 411 -0.40 -29.17 -7.09
CA LYS A 411 -1.08 -30.10 -8.01
C LYS A 411 -1.65 -29.42 -9.27
N GLU A 412 -2.17 -28.20 -9.15
CA GLU A 412 -2.71 -27.43 -10.28
C GLU A 412 -1.66 -26.94 -11.29
N ASN A 413 -0.38 -26.92 -10.89
CA ASN A 413 0.76 -26.53 -11.72
C ASN A 413 1.61 -27.72 -12.14
N LYS A 414 1.16 -28.95 -11.90
CA LYS A 414 1.88 -30.16 -12.29
C LYS A 414 2.19 -30.14 -13.79
N GLY A 415 3.47 -30.27 -14.13
CA GLY A 415 3.95 -30.27 -15.52
C GLY A 415 4.30 -28.88 -16.08
N LYS A 416 4.12 -27.81 -15.31
CA LYS A 416 4.62 -26.46 -15.65
C LYS A 416 6.06 -26.31 -15.20
N ASP A 417 6.89 -25.73 -16.06
CA ASP A 417 8.23 -25.28 -15.69
C ASP A 417 8.20 -23.83 -15.14
N PHE A 418 9.36 -23.30 -14.75
CA PHE A 418 9.44 -21.93 -14.26
C PHE A 418 9.09 -20.91 -15.33
N TYR A 419 9.40 -21.16 -16.60
CA TYR A 419 9.01 -20.27 -17.69
C TYR A 419 7.47 -20.13 -17.76
N ASP A 420 6.74 -21.23 -17.69
CA ASP A 420 5.27 -21.24 -17.69
C ASP A 420 4.71 -20.47 -16.49
N LEU A 421 5.28 -20.70 -15.30
CA LEU A 421 4.84 -20.04 -14.07
C LEU A 421 5.13 -18.54 -14.10
N ILE A 422 6.28 -18.11 -14.63
CA ILE A 422 6.65 -16.69 -14.73
C ILE A 422 5.70 -15.97 -15.70
N HIS A 423 5.46 -16.52 -16.89
CA HIS A 423 4.57 -15.90 -17.88
C HIS A 423 3.12 -15.84 -17.41
N GLU A 424 2.65 -16.86 -16.68
CA GLU A 424 1.28 -16.89 -16.18
C GLU A 424 1.09 -16.05 -14.92
N LYS A 425 2.06 -16.07 -13.99
CA LYS A 425 1.88 -15.55 -12.64
C LYS A 425 2.65 -14.28 -12.35
N VAL A 426 3.76 -14.00 -13.05
CA VAL A 426 4.71 -12.91 -12.75
C VAL A 426 5.06 -12.07 -13.99
N PRO A 427 4.07 -11.52 -14.73
CA PRO A 427 4.32 -10.68 -15.91
C PRO A 427 5.22 -9.46 -15.62
N ALA A 428 5.33 -9.00 -14.38
CA ALA A 428 6.23 -7.92 -13.98
C ALA A 428 7.70 -8.16 -14.36
N VAL A 429 8.16 -9.42 -14.44
CA VAL A 429 9.52 -9.74 -14.89
C VAL A 429 9.74 -9.27 -16.33
N GLY A 430 8.77 -9.48 -17.23
CA GLY A 430 8.83 -9.00 -18.60
C GLY A 430 8.90 -7.47 -18.69
N GLN A 431 8.30 -6.77 -17.71
CA GLN A 431 8.35 -5.31 -17.60
C GLN A 431 9.69 -4.77 -17.06
N LEU A 432 10.61 -5.66 -16.68
CA LEU A 432 12.00 -5.34 -16.33
C LEU A 432 12.98 -5.63 -17.48
N MET A 433 12.53 -6.20 -18.60
CA MET A 433 13.38 -6.48 -19.77
C MET A 433 13.96 -5.18 -20.36
N PRO A 434 15.21 -5.16 -20.84
CA PRO A 434 15.83 -3.95 -21.36
C PRO A 434 15.14 -3.31 -22.56
N ARG A 435 15.32 -1.98 -22.69
CA ARG A 435 14.98 -1.16 -23.86
C ARG A 435 16.23 -0.55 -24.53
N TYR A 436 17.36 -1.23 -24.41
CA TYR A 436 18.63 -0.95 -25.07
C TYR A 436 19.19 -2.26 -25.63
N ASP A 437 20.11 -2.20 -26.59
CA ASP A 437 20.68 -3.40 -27.21
C ASP A 437 21.56 -4.14 -26.20
N PHE A 438 21.16 -5.35 -25.83
CA PHE A 438 21.74 -6.05 -24.68
C PHE A 438 22.01 -7.54 -24.91
N VAL A 439 21.39 -8.17 -25.90
CA VAL A 439 21.67 -9.57 -26.24
C VAL A 439 22.73 -9.60 -27.32
N ARG A 440 23.79 -10.38 -27.16
CA ARG A 440 24.82 -10.57 -28.18
C ARG A 440 25.07 -12.05 -28.43
N LYS A 441 24.93 -12.46 -29.68
CA LYS A 441 25.19 -13.85 -30.09
C LYS A 441 26.69 -14.14 -30.04
N ASN A 442 27.04 -15.36 -29.61
CA ASN A 442 28.43 -15.79 -29.56
C ASN A 442 29.06 -15.80 -30.96
N GLY A 443 30.20 -15.12 -31.09
CA GLY A 443 30.89 -14.93 -32.37
C GLY A 443 30.48 -13.67 -33.14
N GLU A 444 29.39 -13.00 -32.74
CA GLU A 444 28.98 -11.72 -33.32
C GLU A 444 29.63 -10.54 -32.59
N THR A 445 29.84 -9.45 -33.34
CA THR A 445 30.46 -8.22 -32.81
C THR A 445 29.41 -7.30 -32.17
N ASP A 446 28.28 -7.12 -32.84
CA ASP A 446 27.23 -6.20 -32.42
C ASP A 446 26.10 -6.94 -31.69
N PRO A 447 25.48 -6.30 -30.68
CA PRO A 447 24.28 -6.84 -30.06
C PRO A 447 23.08 -6.81 -31.02
N VAL A 448 22.11 -7.68 -30.76
CA VAL A 448 20.81 -7.69 -31.42
C VAL A 448 20.07 -6.39 -31.05
N PRO A 449 19.57 -5.62 -32.03
CA PRO A 449 18.80 -4.42 -31.74
C PRO A 449 17.56 -4.75 -30.90
N PHE A 450 17.30 -3.99 -29.84
CA PHE A 450 16.22 -4.33 -28.89
C PHE A 450 14.83 -4.39 -29.54
N TYR A 451 14.61 -3.66 -30.64
CA TYR A 451 13.35 -3.62 -31.39
C TYR A 451 13.20 -4.81 -32.36
N GLU A 452 14.24 -5.62 -32.54
CA GLU A 452 14.22 -6.88 -33.32
C GLU A 452 14.05 -8.12 -32.42
N MET A 453 14.15 -7.95 -31.11
CA MET A 453 13.91 -9.01 -30.12
C MET A 453 12.49 -9.57 -30.23
N HIS A 454 12.33 -10.88 -29.97
CA HIS A 454 11.02 -11.55 -30.02
C HIS A 454 10.09 -11.07 -28.91
N HIS A 455 10.62 -10.92 -27.68
CA HIS A 455 9.89 -10.32 -26.57
C HIS A 455 10.43 -8.92 -26.28
N GLN A 456 9.54 -7.93 -26.37
CA GLN A 456 9.87 -6.52 -26.17
C GLN A 456 9.15 -5.97 -24.95
N ASN A 457 9.79 -5.03 -24.26
CA ASN A 457 9.20 -4.38 -23.10
C ASN A 457 8.29 -3.21 -23.51
N GLU A 458 7.05 -3.52 -23.85
CA GLU A 458 6.03 -2.51 -24.19
C GLU A 458 5.70 -1.57 -23.03
N TYR A 459 5.89 -2.01 -21.78
CA TYR A 459 5.58 -1.20 -20.61
C TYR A 459 6.50 0.01 -20.50
N ILE A 460 7.83 -0.20 -20.59
CA ILE A 460 8.80 0.90 -20.57
C ILE A 460 8.57 1.84 -21.76
N GLU A 461 8.25 1.32 -22.95
CA GLU A 461 7.93 2.17 -24.09
C GLU A 461 6.73 3.09 -23.80
N LYS A 462 5.63 2.54 -23.26
CA LYS A 462 4.46 3.33 -22.87
C LYS A 462 4.80 4.35 -21.78
N LEU A 463 5.60 3.97 -20.79
CA LEU A 463 6.05 4.86 -19.71
C LEU A 463 6.88 6.03 -20.25
N LEU A 464 7.87 5.76 -21.11
CA LEU A 464 8.70 6.80 -21.72
C LEU A 464 7.88 7.74 -22.58
N ASN A 465 6.92 7.21 -23.36
CA ASN A 465 6.00 8.04 -24.14
C ASN A 465 5.16 8.96 -23.23
N LYS A 466 4.63 8.45 -22.10
CA LYS A 466 3.96 9.29 -21.10
C LYS A 466 4.86 10.41 -20.58
N ILE A 467 6.13 10.11 -20.30
CA ILE A 467 7.10 11.10 -19.82
C ILE A 467 7.31 12.20 -20.89
N PHE A 468 7.50 11.82 -22.15
CA PHE A 468 7.73 12.75 -23.26
C PHE A 468 6.51 13.57 -23.68
N ASP A 469 5.33 12.95 -23.68
CA ASP A 469 4.07 13.57 -24.09
C ASP A 469 3.41 14.36 -22.96
N SER A 470 3.99 14.33 -21.75
CA SER A 470 3.38 14.97 -20.60
C SER A 470 3.41 16.50 -20.69
N ASP A 471 2.23 17.11 -20.88
CA ASP A 471 1.98 18.52 -20.54
C ASP A 471 1.97 18.75 -19.01
N TYR A 472 2.28 17.72 -18.22
CA TYR A 472 2.16 17.72 -16.76
C TYR A 472 3.26 18.54 -16.10
N SER A 473 2.84 19.44 -15.20
CA SER A 473 3.69 20.43 -14.54
C SER A 473 4.50 19.87 -13.37
N PHE A 474 4.78 18.57 -13.30
CA PHE A 474 5.61 18.06 -12.21
C PHE A 474 7.04 18.55 -12.42
N ASP A 475 7.50 19.37 -11.49
CA ASP A 475 8.85 19.89 -11.52
C ASP A 475 9.86 18.76 -11.23
N SER A 476 10.55 18.31 -12.27
CA SER A 476 11.54 17.24 -12.19
C SER A 476 12.69 17.56 -11.23
N ASN A 477 12.90 18.82 -10.84
CA ASN A 477 13.84 19.18 -9.76
C ASN A 477 13.46 18.55 -8.40
N ASN A 478 12.22 18.10 -8.25
CA ASN A 478 11.75 17.35 -7.08
C ASN A 478 11.96 15.83 -7.19
N ILE A 479 12.74 15.37 -8.19
CA ILE A 479 13.17 13.97 -8.32
C ILE A 479 14.65 13.87 -7.95
N LEU A 480 14.96 12.94 -7.04
CA LEU A 480 16.32 12.51 -6.75
C LEU A 480 16.50 11.05 -7.17
N MET A 481 17.44 10.80 -8.07
CA MET A 481 17.88 9.47 -8.48
C MET A 481 19.19 9.13 -7.78
N ILE A 482 19.21 8.05 -7.01
CA ILE A 482 20.40 7.54 -6.32
C ILE A 482 20.80 6.21 -6.93
N GLU A 483 22.03 6.13 -7.41
CA GLU A 483 22.58 4.93 -8.07
C GLU A 483 23.75 4.34 -7.29
N GLY A 484 23.84 3.02 -7.26
CA GLY A 484 25.10 2.35 -6.92
C GLY A 484 26.06 2.40 -8.11
N THR A 485 27.35 2.58 -7.84
CA THR A 485 28.41 2.55 -8.86
C THR A 485 29.54 1.63 -8.42
N GLU A 486 30.46 1.32 -9.33
CA GLU A 486 31.65 0.51 -9.06
C GLU A 486 31.36 -0.97 -8.68
N VAL A 487 30.12 -1.44 -8.84
CA VAL A 487 29.74 -2.86 -8.69
C VAL A 487 29.60 -3.50 -10.06
N GLU A 488 30.21 -4.68 -10.22
CA GLU A 488 30.15 -5.44 -11.47
C GLU A 488 28.70 -5.78 -11.83
N THR A 489 28.25 -5.29 -12.98
CA THR A 489 26.87 -5.39 -13.44
C THR A 489 26.84 -5.93 -14.87
N ALA A 490 25.88 -6.80 -15.17
CA ALA A 490 25.73 -7.35 -16.51
C ALA A 490 25.19 -6.26 -17.45
N LYS A 491 26.01 -5.86 -18.43
CA LYS A 491 25.58 -4.97 -19.51
C LYS A 491 24.91 -5.76 -20.63
N GLU A 492 25.62 -6.76 -21.13
CA GLU A 492 25.18 -7.63 -22.21
C GLU A 492 24.93 -9.05 -21.71
N VAL A 493 24.08 -9.77 -22.42
CA VAL A 493 23.85 -11.20 -22.28
C VAL A 493 24.43 -11.89 -23.51
N LEU A 494 25.54 -12.60 -23.30
CA LEU A 494 26.11 -13.49 -24.31
C LEU A 494 25.24 -14.74 -24.44
N VAL A 495 24.84 -15.05 -25.67
CA VAL A 495 23.95 -16.18 -25.96
C VAL A 495 24.51 -17.10 -27.03
N ASP A 496 24.26 -18.40 -26.86
CA ASP A 496 24.36 -19.38 -27.92
C ASP A 496 23.01 -19.54 -28.63
N ASP A 497 23.04 -19.96 -29.90
CA ASP A 497 21.81 -20.38 -30.57
C ASP A 497 21.18 -21.55 -29.80
N TYR A 498 19.87 -21.45 -29.60
CA TYR A 498 19.12 -22.49 -28.90
C TYR A 498 18.48 -23.44 -29.91
N ASP A 499 18.77 -24.72 -29.76
CA ASP A 499 18.16 -25.77 -30.57
C ASP A 499 16.68 -25.93 -30.20
N GLY A 500 15.82 -25.39 -31.07
CA GLY A 500 14.36 -25.40 -30.93
C GLY A 500 13.74 -26.80 -30.85
N GLU A 501 14.46 -27.87 -31.24
CA GLU A 501 13.98 -29.25 -31.05
C GLU A 501 13.71 -29.60 -29.58
N LYS A 502 14.27 -28.84 -28.62
CA LYS A 502 14.05 -29.03 -27.18
C LYS A 502 12.83 -28.28 -26.63
N SER A 503 12.48 -27.13 -27.23
CA SER A 503 11.30 -26.35 -26.85
C SER A 503 11.10 -25.16 -27.79
N ASP A 504 9.90 -25.01 -28.35
CA ASP A 504 9.57 -23.89 -29.25
C ASP A 504 9.32 -22.56 -28.52
N LYS A 505 9.29 -22.56 -27.18
CA LYS A 505 8.93 -21.39 -26.35
C LYS A 505 10.12 -20.72 -25.64
N LEU A 506 11.26 -21.41 -25.51
CA LEU A 506 12.38 -20.95 -24.69
C LEU A 506 13.47 -20.34 -25.58
N TRP A 507 14.13 -19.30 -25.08
CA TRP A 507 15.37 -18.76 -25.66
C TRP A 507 15.23 -18.38 -27.14
N LEU A 508 14.12 -17.72 -27.50
CA LEU A 508 13.86 -17.33 -28.90
C LEU A 508 14.97 -16.45 -29.47
N ASP A 509 15.58 -15.63 -28.62
CA ASP A 509 16.71 -14.76 -28.94
C ASP A 509 18.09 -15.34 -28.52
N GLY A 510 18.13 -16.59 -28.05
CA GLY A 510 19.34 -17.32 -27.65
C GLY A 510 19.42 -17.67 -26.15
N LYS A 511 20.20 -18.70 -25.82
CA LYS A 511 20.36 -19.16 -24.43
C LYS A 511 21.62 -18.54 -23.80
N PRO A 512 21.55 -17.94 -22.60
CA PRO A 512 22.71 -17.39 -21.92
C PRO A 512 23.86 -18.39 -21.75
N ASN A 513 25.05 -18.02 -22.18
CA ASN A 513 26.29 -18.75 -21.93
C ASN A 513 27.47 -17.75 -21.81
N PRO A 514 28.09 -17.59 -20.62
CA PRO A 514 27.89 -18.38 -19.40
C PRO A 514 26.63 -18.01 -18.60
N PHE A 515 26.21 -18.93 -17.72
CA PHE A 515 25.27 -18.66 -16.62
C PHE A 515 25.91 -19.10 -15.29
N PRO A 516 25.91 -18.29 -14.22
CA PRO A 516 25.34 -16.94 -14.12
C PRO A 516 25.96 -15.94 -15.12
N LEU A 517 25.19 -14.91 -15.47
CA LEU A 517 25.59 -13.92 -16.47
C LEU A 517 26.95 -13.30 -16.12
N LYS A 518 27.80 -13.14 -17.13
CA LYS A 518 29.10 -12.49 -16.95
C LYS A 518 28.89 -11.02 -16.56
N LYS A 519 29.39 -10.64 -15.38
CA LYS A 519 29.38 -9.26 -14.90
C LYS A 519 30.73 -8.64 -15.24
N GLU A 520 30.77 -7.68 -16.15
CA GLU A 520 32.03 -7.18 -16.72
C GLU A 520 32.26 -5.69 -16.49
N GLU A 521 31.20 -4.93 -16.23
CA GLU A 521 31.30 -3.49 -16.06
C GLU A 521 31.06 -3.07 -14.62
N LYS A 522 32.01 -2.35 -14.02
CA LYS A 522 31.86 -1.66 -12.73
C LYS A 522 31.00 -0.39 -12.85
N LYS A 523 29.93 -0.46 -13.64
CA LYS A 523 29.04 0.66 -14.00
C LYS A 523 27.60 0.40 -13.59
N GLY A 524 27.41 -0.14 -12.39
CA GLY A 524 26.09 -0.31 -11.81
C GLY A 524 26.17 -0.72 -10.36
N ASP A 525 25.06 -1.32 -9.89
CA ASP A 525 24.85 -1.77 -8.52
C ASP A 525 24.77 -3.32 -8.39
N GLY A 526 25.16 -4.05 -9.43
CA GLY A 526 25.07 -5.51 -9.52
C GLY A 526 23.76 -6.04 -10.10
N THR A 527 22.76 -5.17 -10.29
CA THR A 527 21.49 -5.49 -10.98
C THR A 527 21.16 -4.47 -12.07
N VAL A 528 21.30 -3.17 -11.80
CA VAL A 528 20.93 -2.08 -12.70
C VAL A 528 22.20 -1.34 -13.15
N LEU A 529 22.33 -1.16 -14.46
CA LEU A 529 23.39 -0.34 -15.05
C LEU A 529 23.12 1.14 -14.80
N ASN A 530 24.16 1.94 -14.59
CA ASN A 530 24.04 3.39 -14.43
C ASN A 530 23.45 4.10 -15.66
N GLU A 531 23.57 3.51 -16.85
CA GLU A 531 22.94 4.02 -18.08
C GLU A 531 21.43 3.71 -18.12
N SER A 532 20.99 2.67 -17.41
CA SER A 532 19.57 2.26 -17.34
C SER A 532 18.73 3.14 -16.41
N SER A 533 19.33 3.81 -15.43
CA SER A 533 18.61 4.82 -14.62
C SER A 533 18.11 6.00 -15.47
N ALA A 534 18.79 6.23 -16.59
CA ALA A 534 18.36 7.06 -17.71
C ALA A 534 17.83 8.46 -17.32
N VAL A 535 18.56 9.13 -16.44
CA VAL A 535 18.28 10.51 -15.97
C VAL A 535 18.00 11.50 -17.12
N PHE A 536 18.53 11.24 -18.32
CA PHE A 536 18.27 12.04 -19.52
C PHE A 536 16.77 12.18 -19.83
N PHE A 537 15.94 11.17 -19.53
CA PHE A 537 14.49 11.22 -19.74
C PHE A 537 13.76 12.11 -18.73
N LEU A 538 14.41 12.54 -17.65
CA LEU A 538 13.84 13.39 -16.60
C LEU A 538 14.67 14.67 -16.47
N PRO A 539 14.57 15.62 -17.41
CA PRO A 539 15.37 16.83 -17.40
C PRO A 539 15.07 17.66 -16.15
N GLY A 540 16.07 17.86 -15.30
CA GLY A 540 15.96 18.58 -14.02
C GLY A 540 16.06 17.66 -12.79
N ALA A 541 15.88 16.35 -12.95
CA ALA A 541 16.12 15.40 -11.87
C ALA A 541 17.58 15.46 -11.38
N THR A 542 17.74 15.43 -10.05
CA THR A 542 19.06 15.35 -9.43
C THR A 542 19.55 13.91 -9.48
N LYS A 543 20.79 13.69 -9.92
CA LYS A 543 21.45 12.38 -9.90
C LYS A 543 22.56 12.39 -8.87
N GLU A 544 22.52 11.39 -7.99
CA GLU A 544 23.51 11.13 -6.96
C GLU A 544 24.01 9.69 -7.07
N GLN A 545 25.25 9.47 -6.65
CA GLN A 545 25.90 8.16 -6.75
C GLN A 545 26.50 7.73 -5.41
N ILE A 546 26.51 6.42 -5.18
CA ILE A 546 27.14 5.79 -4.02
C ILE A 546 28.07 4.70 -4.52
N SER A 547 29.37 4.96 -4.43
CA SER A 547 30.40 4.02 -4.87
C SER A 547 30.42 2.75 -4.01
N GLY A 548 30.47 1.59 -4.66
CA GLY A 548 30.50 0.28 -4.02
C GLY A 548 29.16 -0.19 -3.45
N ALA A 549 28.06 0.54 -3.68
CA ALA A 549 26.75 0.15 -3.18
C ALA A 549 26.10 -0.90 -4.08
N GLY A 550 25.88 -2.10 -3.55
CA GLY A 550 25.06 -3.12 -4.20
C GLY A 550 23.58 -2.73 -4.20
N HIS A 551 22.81 -3.32 -5.12
CA HIS A 551 21.40 -2.98 -5.34
C HIS A 551 20.57 -3.03 -4.05
N SER A 552 20.63 -4.13 -3.30
CA SER A 552 19.92 -4.29 -2.01
C SER A 552 20.53 -3.47 -0.87
N ASP A 553 21.73 -2.92 -1.02
CA ASP A 553 22.38 -2.10 0.02
C ASP A 553 21.94 -0.62 -0.08
N LEU A 554 21.37 -0.20 -1.22
CA LEU A 554 20.97 1.18 -1.48
C LEU A 554 19.98 1.77 -0.46
N PRO A 555 18.91 1.08 -0.02
CA PRO A 555 18.00 1.64 0.97
C PRO A 555 18.69 2.08 2.27
N THR A 556 19.75 1.39 2.68
CA THR A 556 20.53 1.75 3.87
C THR A 556 21.61 2.80 3.55
N LEU A 557 22.40 2.60 2.49
CA LEU A 557 23.51 3.52 2.19
C LEU A 557 23.05 4.89 1.70
N ALA A 558 21.82 4.99 1.17
CA ALA A 558 21.25 6.23 0.69
C ALA A 558 20.62 7.12 1.77
N ILE A 559 20.54 6.66 3.04
CA ILE A 559 19.78 7.34 4.10
C ILE A 559 20.15 8.82 4.24
N GLU A 560 21.44 9.16 4.26
CA GLU A 560 21.88 10.56 4.37
C GLU A 560 21.39 11.42 3.20
N LYS A 561 21.55 10.93 1.97
CA LYS A 561 21.11 11.63 0.75
C LYS A 561 19.59 11.77 0.70
N VAL A 562 18.86 10.73 1.12
CA VAL A 562 17.39 10.75 1.25
C VAL A 562 16.97 11.84 2.24
N HIS A 563 17.51 11.84 3.46
CA HIS A 563 17.12 12.79 4.52
C HIS A 563 17.44 14.24 4.12
N ASN A 564 18.59 14.47 3.49
CA ASN A 564 18.97 15.80 3.00
C ASN A 564 18.01 16.29 1.92
N PHE A 565 17.67 15.44 0.94
CA PHE A 565 16.74 15.81 -0.12
C PHE A 565 15.32 16.05 0.40
N LEU A 566 14.88 15.27 1.39
CA LEU A 566 13.56 15.44 2.02
C LEU A 566 13.50 16.60 3.03
N GLU A 567 14.61 17.30 3.27
CA GLU A 567 14.74 18.45 4.18
C GLU A 567 14.53 18.06 5.66
N LEU A 568 14.97 16.86 6.05
CA LEU A 568 14.83 16.33 7.42
C LEU A 568 16.05 16.62 8.31
N GLY A 569 17.07 17.28 7.75
CA GLY A 569 18.34 17.61 8.40
C GLY A 569 19.24 16.38 8.65
N ASP A 570 20.42 16.64 9.22
CA ASP A 570 21.49 15.64 9.31
C ASP A 570 21.11 14.37 10.08
N VAL A 571 21.66 13.25 9.63
CA VAL A 571 21.53 11.95 10.29
C VAL A 571 22.57 11.85 11.41
N SER A 572 22.14 11.41 12.60
CA SER A 572 23.03 11.33 13.78
C SER A 572 23.55 9.93 14.10
N ASN A 573 22.94 8.90 13.52
CA ASN A 573 23.24 7.50 13.80
C ASN A 573 23.94 6.83 12.60
N GLU A 574 24.82 5.88 12.90
CA GLU A 574 25.32 4.93 11.90
C GLU A 574 24.30 3.80 11.70
N TYR A 575 24.07 3.43 10.44
CA TYR A 575 23.11 2.40 10.05
C TYR A 575 23.85 1.22 9.39
N ALA A 576 23.60 0.01 9.88
CA ALA A 576 24.31 -1.18 9.43
C ALA A 576 23.58 -1.86 8.26
N LEU A 577 24.35 -2.34 7.28
CA LEU A 577 23.77 -3.15 6.20
C LEU A 577 23.11 -4.43 6.74
N ALA A 578 22.08 -4.90 6.01
CA ALA A 578 21.42 -6.16 6.32
C ALA A 578 22.42 -7.32 6.32
N GLU A 579 22.23 -8.27 7.24
CA GLU A 579 23.10 -9.44 7.36
C GLU A 579 23.11 -10.24 6.05
N LYS A 580 24.27 -10.60 5.49
CA LYS A 580 24.34 -11.42 4.26
C LYS A 580 24.60 -12.90 4.55
N ARG A 581 25.12 -13.26 5.72
CA ARG A 581 25.35 -14.64 6.15
C ARG A 581 24.10 -15.26 6.77
N ARG A 582 23.45 -16.19 6.07
CA ARG A 582 22.16 -16.75 6.46
C ARG A 582 22.06 -18.24 6.13
N LEU A 583 21.24 -18.96 6.90
CA LEU A 583 20.78 -20.31 6.60
C LEU A 583 19.25 -20.27 6.54
N VAL A 584 18.68 -20.71 5.43
CA VAL A 584 17.23 -20.64 5.19
C VAL A 584 16.71 -22.01 4.76
N PHE A 585 15.59 -22.42 5.34
CA PHE A 585 14.85 -23.61 4.95
C PHE A 585 13.40 -23.25 4.66
N ALA A 586 12.95 -23.51 3.44
CA ALA A 586 11.56 -23.39 3.03
C ALA A 586 10.92 -24.77 2.92
N PHE A 587 9.70 -24.93 3.42
CA PHE A 587 9.03 -26.21 3.53
C PHE A 587 7.67 -26.17 2.84
N ALA A 588 7.45 -27.14 1.94
CA ALA A 588 6.11 -27.47 1.44
C ALA A 588 5.52 -28.65 2.24
N CYS A 589 4.21 -28.62 2.41
CA CYS A 589 3.47 -29.41 3.39
C CYS A 589 2.97 -30.77 2.87
N PRO A 590 2.55 -31.71 3.74
CA PRO A 590 1.92 -31.53 5.07
C PRO A 590 2.81 -31.91 6.28
N ILE A 591 3.70 -31.00 6.68
CA ILE A 591 4.66 -31.23 7.77
C ILE A 591 4.62 -30.10 8.80
N GLU A 592 4.72 -30.40 10.08
CA GLU A 592 5.18 -29.48 11.12
C GLU A 592 6.70 -29.54 11.23
N VAL A 593 7.34 -28.41 11.55
CA VAL A 593 8.80 -28.30 11.52
C VAL A 593 9.34 -27.70 12.82
N THR A 594 10.38 -28.34 13.36
CA THR A 594 11.29 -27.75 14.34
C THR A 594 12.72 -27.81 13.80
N VAL A 595 13.40 -26.67 13.79
CA VAL A 595 14.84 -26.59 13.46
C VAL A 595 15.63 -26.46 14.76
N VAL A 596 16.65 -27.28 14.93
CA VAL A 596 17.52 -27.31 16.11
C VAL A 596 18.94 -26.92 15.72
N ASP A 597 19.51 -25.92 16.39
CA ASP A 597 20.89 -25.47 16.18
C ASP A 597 21.93 -26.45 16.80
N PRO A 598 23.23 -26.27 16.51
CA PRO A 598 24.29 -27.13 17.05
C PRO A 598 24.38 -27.16 18.58
N ASP A 599 23.84 -26.15 19.28
CA ASP A 599 23.81 -26.09 20.74
C ASP A 599 22.52 -26.70 21.33
N GLY A 600 21.65 -27.26 20.49
CA GLY A 600 20.38 -27.86 20.90
C GLY A 600 19.23 -26.87 21.06
N LYS A 601 19.42 -25.59 20.71
CA LYS A 601 18.36 -24.56 20.77
C LYS A 601 17.41 -24.70 19.60
N LYS A 602 16.14 -24.40 19.81
CA LYS A 602 15.09 -24.70 18.84
C LYS A 602 14.41 -23.47 18.26
N ILE A 603 13.93 -23.59 17.03
CA ILE A 603 12.92 -22.70 16.44
C ILE A 603 11.81 -23.53 15.82
N ASN A 604 10.57 -23.13 16.09
CA ASN A 604 9.35 -23.65 15.49
C ASN A 604 8.31 -22.53 15.41
N ARG A 605 7.11 -22.87 14.97
CA ARG A 605 5.98 -21.93 14.81
C ARG A 605 5.67 -21.09 16.05
N ASN A 606 5.80 -21.67 17.24
CA ASN A 606 5.33 -21.06 18.49
C ASN A 606 6.44 -20.37 19.29
N SER A 607 7.70 -20.67 18.99
CA SER A 607 8.83 -20.24 19.81
C SER A 607 10.15 -20.25 19.06
N SER A 608 11.05 -19.35 19.43
CA SER A 608 12.42 -19.31 18.94
C SER A 608 13.38 -19.07 20.11
N GLU A 609 14.29 -20.03 20.32
CA GLU A 609 15.40 -19.96 21.28
C GLU A 609 16.73 -19.60 20.59
N ILE A 610 16.76 -19.70 19.25
CA ILE A 610 17.92 -19.40 18.41
C ILE A 610 17.96 -17.88 18.19
N ALA A 611 19.11 -17.27 18.46
CA ALA A 611 19.29 -15.83 18.25
C ALA A 611 19.23 -15.48 16.76
N ASN A 612 18.54 -14.39 16.42
CA ASN A 612 18.33 -13.91 15.04
C ASN A 612 17.75 -14.98 14.09
N ALA A 613 16.86 -15.82 14.62
CA ALA A 613 16.11 -16.79 13.84
C ALA A 613 14.64 -16.39 13.72
N TYR A 614 14.08 -16.59 12.54
CA TYR A 614 12.75 -16.16 12.13
C TYR A 614 11.97 -17.34 11.55
N PHE A 615 10.69 -17.42 11.90
CA PHE A 615 9.75 -18.42 11.38
C PHE A 615 8.61 -17.68 10.69
N TYR A 616 8.43 -17.93 9.41
CA TYR A 616 7.37 -17.35 8.58
C TYR A 616 6.45 -18.47 8.10
N ASP A 617 5.14 -18.30 8.24
CA ASP A 617 4.15 -19.24 7.70
C ASP A 617 2.88 -18.55 7.21
N ASP A 618 2.06 -19.28 6.45
CA ASP A 618 0.78 -18.83 5.91
C ASP A 618 -0.40 -18.89 6.92
N GLY A 619 -0.12 -19.12 8.20
CA GLY A 619 -1.14 -19.29 9.22
C GLY A 619 -1.81 -20.69 9.23
N GLN A 620 -1.55 -21.55 8.25
CA GLN A 620 -2.13 -22.88 8.16
C GLN A 620 -1.16 -23.93 8.70
N THR A 621 -1.66 -24.90 9.48
CA THR A 621 -0.83 -25.99 10.01
C THR A 621 -0.21 -26.83 8.89
N ASP A 622 -0.97 -27.08 7.84
CA ASP A 622 -0.54 -27.81 6.63
C ASP A 622 -0.06 -26.85 5.53
N GLY A 623 0.41 -25.66 5.91
CA GLY A 623 0.77 -24.59 5.00
C GLY A 623 2.27 -24.41 4.74
N TYR A 624 2.59 -23.47 3.86
CA TYR A 624 3.97 -23.16 3.50
C TYR A 624 4.68 -22.43 4.63
N LYS A 625 5.98 -22.68 4.77
CA LYS A 625 6.80 -22.08 5.84
C LYS A 625 8.23 -21.83 5.41
N ILE A 626 8.84 -20.83 6.02
CA ILE A 626 10.24 -20.47 5.84
C ILE A 626 10.85 -20.24 7.22
N VAL A 627 12.00 -20.88 7.47
CA VAL A 627 12.83 -20.65 8.65
C VAL A 627 14.12 -19.99 8.19
N GLU A 628 14.43 -18.81 8.73
CA GLU A 628 15.71 -18.11 8.50
C GLU A 628 16.51 -18.08 9.80
N ILE A 629 17.82 -18.28 9.69
CA ILE A 629 18.78 -18.10 10.78
C ILE A 629 19.89 -17.19 10.27
N GLN A 630 19.97 -15.97 10.80
CA GLN A 630 21.03 -15.02 10.49
C GLN A 630 22.26 -15.27 11.36
N LYS A 631 23.45 -15.12 10.77
CA LYS A 631 24.74 -15.47 11.40
C LYS A 631 24.69 -16.91 11.97
N PRO A 632 24.32 -17.92 11.15
CA PRO A 632 24.23 -19.30 11.62
C PRO A 632 25.56 -19.74 12.22
N LYS A 633 25.47 -20.51 13.30
CA LYS A 633 26.64 -21.09 13.96
C LYS A 633 27.18 -22.23 13.10
N LYS A 634 28.47 -22.48 13.28
CA LYS A 634 29.10 -23.65 12.71
C LYS A 634 28.64 -24.92 13.39
N GLY A 635 28.24 -25.89 12.59
CA GLY A 635 27.89 -27.23 13.03
C GLY A 635 26.65 -27.74 12.32
N ASP A 636 26.19 -28.91 12.75
CA ASP A 636 25.05 -29.55 12.15
C ASP A 636 23.73 -29.05 12.76
N TYR A 637 22.79 -28.74 11.89
CA TYR A 637 21.42 -28.39 12.22
C TYR A 637 20.52 -29.60 12.04
N ARG A 638 19.60 -29.85 12.98
CA ARG A 638 18.59 -30.90 12.83
C ARG A 638 17.26 -30.30 12.37
N LEU A 639 16.68 -30.89 11.33
CA LEU A 639 15.32 -30.58 10.88
C LEU A 639 14.41 -31.72 11.33
N GLU A 640 13.60 -31.46 12.35
CA GLU A 640 12.63 -32.40 12.90
C GLU A 640 11.28 -32.15 12.23
N LEU A 641 10.81 -33.12 11.44
CA LEU A 641 9.55 -33.05 10.71
C LEU A 641 8.54 -33.99 11.34
N THR A 642 7.29 -33.53 11.49
CA THR A 642 6.16 -34.37 11.89
C THR A 642 5.04 -34.24 10.87
N GLY A 643 4.55 -35.35 10.32
CA GLY A 643 3.45 -35.33 9.35
C GLY A 643 2.17 -34.85 10.01
N THR A 644 1.58 -33.77 9.51
CA THR A 644 0.29 -33.25 9.99
C THR A 644 -0.88 -33.84 9.19
N GLY A 645 -0.59 -34.27 7.96
CA GLY A 645 -1.40 -35.10 7.08
C GLY A 645 -0.53 -36.16 6.39
N SER A 646 -1.11 -36.87 5.42
CA SER A 646 -0.36 -37.81 4.58
C SER A 646 -0.17 -37.23 3.17
N GLY A 647 1.04 -37.30 2.63
CA GLY A 647 1.34 -36.80 1.28
C GLY A 647 2.82 -36.53 1.05
N GLU A 648 3.09 -35.94 -0.11
CA GLU A 648 4.41 -35.46 -0.52
C GLU A 648 4.78 -34.19 0.26
N TYR A 649 6.03 -34.08 0.71
CA TYR A 649 6.59 -32.86 1.30
C TYR A 649 7.88 -32.48 0.61
N HIS A 650 8.23 -31.20 0.68
CA HIS A 650 9.48 -30.69 0.12
C HIS A 650 10.24 -29.81 1.11
N ILE A 651 11.56 -29.88 1.04
CA ILE A 651 12.49 -29.01 1.77
C ILE A 651 13.38 -28.32 0.73
N PHE A 652 13.39 -27.00 0.74
CA PHE A 652 14.28 -26.18 -0.06
C PHE A 652 15.21 -25.41 0.88
N GLY A 653 16.47 -25.85 0.98
CA GLY A 653 17.47 -25.21 1.82
C GLY A 653 18.39 -24.31 1.00
N PHE A 654 18.81 -23.17 1.55
CA PHE A 654 19.96 -22.43 1.06
C PHE A 654 20.80 -21.85 2.18
N SER A 655 22.09 -21.64 1.91
CA SER A 655 22.96 -20.86 2.78
C SER A 655 23.69 -19.79 1.97
N THR A 656 23.81 -18.61 2.55
CA THR A 656 24.58 -17.50 1.99
C THR A 656 25.75 -17.14 2.90
N ASP A 657 26.87 -16.75 2.29
CA ASP A 657 27.99 -16.09 2.97
C ASP A 657 28.62 -15.03 2.06
N GLY A 658 28.35 -13.76 2.36
CA GLY A 658 28.63 -12.68 1.41
C GLY A 658 27.82 -12.88 0.14
N ASP A 659 28.50 -13.01 -1.01
CA ASP A 659 27.88 -13.20 -2.32
C ASP A 659 27.81 -14.68 -2.74
N GLN A 660 28.38 -15.60 -1.96
CA GLN A 660 28.31 -17.04 -2.24
C GLN A 660 27.00 -17.63 -1.74
N THR A 661 26.38 -18.47 -2.58
CA THR A 661 25.13 -19.16 -2.27
C THR A 661 25.26 -20.64 -2.58
N THR A 662 24.69 -21.49 -1.71
CA THR A 662 24.56 -22.94 -1.93
C THR A 662 23.14 -23.36 -1.63
N ASP A 663 22.55 -24.19 -2.50
CA ASP A 663 21.15 -24.62 -2.42
C ASP A 663 21.03 -26.16 -2.40
N VAL A 664 19.96 -26.65 -1.78
CA VAL A 664 19.60 -28.06 -1.73
C VAL A 664 18.08 -28.22 -1.79
N SER A 665 17.61 -29.27 -2.46
CA SER A 665 16.19 -29.62 -2.52
C SER A 665 16.01 -31.08 -2.15
N ILE A 666 15.01 -31.36 -1.30
CA ILE A 666 14.58 -32.71 -0.93
C ILE A 666 13.09 -32.83 -1.18
N GLU A 667 12.69 -33.99 -1.67
CA GLU A 667 11.31 -34.45 -1.80
C GLU A 667 11.19 -35.78 -1.04
N GLY A 668 10.04 -36.00 -0.41
CA GLY A 668 9.74 -37.27 0.25
C GLY A 668 8.24 -37.42 0.53
N GLU A 669 7.84 -38.61 0.96
CA GLU A 669 6.48 -38.88 1.42
C GLU A 669 6.45 -38.98 2.95
N ILE A 670 5.35 -38.52 3.55
CA ILE A 670 5.12 -38.62 4.99
C ILE A 670 3.67 -39.00 5.28
N GLU A 671 3.45 -39.76 6.34
CA GLU A 671 2.14 -40.07 6.89
C GLU A 671 1.80 -39.20 8.10
N LYS A 672 0.51 -39.02 8.38
CA LYS A 672 0.04 -38.27 9.55
C LYS A 672 0.59 -38.89 10.84
N GLY A 673 1.33 -38.10 11.61
CA GLY A 673 1.97 -38.48 12.86
C GLY A 673 3.37 -39.08 12.71
N GLN A 674 3.80 -39.43 11.48
CA GLN A 674 5.14 -39.94 11.22
C GLN A 674 6.18 -38.86 11.52
N ARG A 675 7.30 -39.26 12.10
CA ARG A 675 8.44 -38.38 12.39
C ARG A 675 9.64 -38.72 11.52
N ILE A 676 10.22 -37.68 10.92
CA ILE A 676 11.45 -37.78 10.12
C ILE A 676 12.43 -36.73 10.65
N THR A 677 13.70 -37.10 10.80
CA THR A 677 14.76 -36.16 11.17
C THR A 677 15.83 -36.13 10.10
N TYR A 678 16.17 -34.92 9.67
CA TYR A 678 17.29 -34.64 8.79
C TYR A 678 18.43 -33.95 9.55
N LEU A 679 19.67 -34.18 9.12
CA LEU A 679 20.85 -33.41 9.50
C LEU A 679 21.26 -32.53 8.34
N SER A 680 21.52 -31.25 8.62
CA SER A 680 22.04 -30.28 7.68
C SER A 680 23.40 -29.77 8.13
N SER A 681 24.42 -29.90 7.29
CA SER A 681 25.84 -29.62 7.63
C SER A 681 26.25 -28.15 7.50
N GLY A 682 25.29 -27.21 7.58
CA GLY A 682 25.43 -25.85 7.05
C GLY A 682 26.49 -24.98 7.72
N ASP A 683 27.73 -25.03 7.20
CA ASP A 683 28.75 -23.99 7.41
C ASP A 683 29.53 -23.73 6.11
N LYS A 684 28.88 -22.98 5.22
CA LYS A 684 29.39 -22.09 4.16
C LYS A 684 29.78 -22.61 2.77
N GLU A 685 30.18 -23.87 2.55
CA GLU A 685 30.57 -24.29 1.19
C GLU A 685 29.86 -25.55 0.66
N ASP A 686 29.30 -26.38 1.54
CA ASP A 686 28.57 -27.59 1.17
C ASP A 686 27.31 -27.72 2.04
N LEU A 687 26.26 -26.96 1.70
CA LEU A 687 24.94 -27.21 2.28
C LEU A 687 24.46 -28.58 1.80
N SER A 688 24.51 -29.56 2.69
CA SER A 688 23.92 -30.87 2.46
C SER A 688 22.81 -31.11 3.47
N ILE A 689 21.82 -31.91 3.08
CA ILE A 689 20.80 -32.41 3.99
C ILE A 689 20.76 -33.94 3.83
N LYS A 690 20.91 -34.66 4.94
CA LYS A 690 20.91 -36.14 4.97
C LYS A 690 19.87 -36.63 5.97
N MET A 691 19.10 -37.64 5.59
CA MET A 691 18.15 -38.27 6.50
C MET A 691 18.91 -39.01 7.60
N LEU A 692 18.57 -38.73 8.86
CA LEU A 692 19.13 -39.43 10.02
C LEU A 692 18.21 -40.50 10.57
N TYR A 693 16.91 -40.21 10.56
CA TYR A 693 15.91 -41.03 11.20
C TYR A 693 14.59 -40.94 10.46
N ASN A 694 13.93 -42.08 10.32
CA ASN A 694 12.60 -42.23 9.76
C ASN A 694 11.84 -43.29 10.55
N GLN A 695 10.77 -42.89 11.24
CA GLN A 695 10.00 -43.79 12.10
C GLN A 695 9.38 -44.97 11.34
N ALA A 696 9.08 -44.83 10.04
CA ALA A 696 8.51 -45.91 9.24
C ALA A 696 9.48 -47.08 8.99
N ASP A 697 10.79 -46.86 9.14
CA ASP A 697 11.80 -47.92 8.98
C ASP A 697 11.92 -48.81 10.23
N GLU A 698 11.49 -48.33 11.41
CA GLU A 698 11.42 -49.17 12.62
C GLU A 698 10.29 -50.21 12.53
N GLU A 699 9.12 -49.85 12.00
CA GLU A 699 7.98 -50.79 11.88
C GLU A 699 8.22 -51.89 10.83
N LYS A 700 9.01 -51.61 9.78
CA LYS A 700 9.45 -52.64 8.81
C LYS A 700 10.51 -53.60 9.35
N SER A 701 11.21 -53.23 10.44
CA SER A 701 12.23 -54.09 11.07
C SER A 701 11.66 -55.12 12.06
N THR A 702 10.35 -55.04 12.37
CA THR A 702 9.68 -55.93 13.34
C THR A 702 8.95 -57.13 12.72
N GLU A 703 8.94 -57.30 11.39
CA GLU A 703 8.32 -58.45 10.70
C GLU A 703 9.34 -59.44 10.11
N GLU A 704 10.40 -59.83 10.81
CA GLU A 704 11.19 -61.00 10.40
C GLU A 704 11.97 -61.67 11.55
N ILE A 705 11.28 -62.17 12.58
CA ILE A 705 11.85 -63.21 13.46
C ILE A 705 10.79 -64.28 13.74
N THR A 706 10.72 -65.29 12.86
CA THR A 706 10.04 -66.56 13.15
C THR A 706 11.01 -67.51 13.84
N THR A 707 10.74 -67.74 15.13
CA THR A 707 10.92 -68.98 15.90
C THR A 707 12.05 -69.94 15.50
N THR A 708 13.13 -69.96 16.30
CA THR A 708 13.68 -71.22 16.85
C THR A 708 14.25 -70.96 18.25
N GLU A 709 13.87 -71.82 19.18
CA GLU A 709 14.19 -71.86 20.61
C GLU A 709 15.42 -72.78 20.86
N PRO A 710 15.97 -72.92 22.09
CA PRO A 710 17.06 -72.11 22.66
C PRO A 710 18.32 -72.95 22.99
N THR A 711 19.46 -72.31 23.26
CA THR A 711 20.44 -72.85 24.21
C THR A 711 21.08 -71.74 25.02
N ASP A 712 21.12 -72.02 26.31
CA ASP A 712 21.61 -71.28 27.47
C ASP A 712 22.98 -70.61 27.27
N ASP A 713 23.12 -69.35 27.69
CA ASP A 713 23.93 -69.05 28.88
C ASP A 713 23.96 -67.54 29.24
N VAL A 714 23.51 -67.29 30.48
CA VAL A 714 24.06 -66.35 31.47
C VAL A 714 23.64 -64.86 31.47
N GLU A 715 22.79 -64.58 32.47
CA GLU A 715 22.65 -63.42 33.39
C GLU A 715 22.47 -62.00 32.82
N LEU A 716 21.22 -61.50 32.78
CA LEU A 716 20.56 -60.68 33.83
C LEU A 716 21.41 -59.50 34.34
N ALA A 717 21.12 -58.24 33.98
CA ALA A 717 19.92 -57.46 34.35
C ALA A 717 19.78 -57.36 35.88
N LEU A 718 19.45 -56.25 36.52
CA LEU A 718 19.02 -54.91 36.17
C LEU A 718 18.83 -54.24 37.57
N MET A 719 18.49 -52.96 37.56
CA MET A 719 17.75 -52.24 38.61
C MET A 719 18.52 -51.67 39.80
N SER A 720 18.39 -50.35 39.93
CA SER A 720 17.60 -49.66 40.97
C SER A 720 18.33 -48.38 41.42
N LYS A 721 17.70 -47.23 41.15
CA LYS A 721 16.94 -46.38 42.08
C LYS A 721 17.81 -45.38 42.85
N GLU A 722 17.43 -44.12 42.65
CA GLU A 722 17.30 -43.05 43.65
C GLU A 722 17.82 -43.37 45.06
N SER A 723 18.72 -42.55 45.58
CA SER A 723 18.38 -41.50 46.55
C SER A 723 19.64 -40.79 47.08
N LEU A 724 19.49 -39.47 47.23
CA LEU A 724 20.06 -38.56 48.25
C LEU A 724 21.28 -39.03 49.05
N ASP A 725 22.31 -38.19 49.11
CA ASP A 725 22.73 -37.69 50.41
C ASP A 725 23.44 -36.33 50.35
N ILE A 726 23.13 -35.57 51.39
CA ILE A 726 23.54 -34.21 51.72
C ILE A 726 24.84 -34.27 52.55
N GLU A 727 25.54 -33.12 52.57
CA GLU A 727 26.43 -32.62 53.63
C GLU A 727 27.97 -32.66 53.46
N ASN A 728 28.51 -31.43 53.34
CA ASN A 728 29.59 -30.84 54.12
C ASN A 728 31.01 -31.48 54.09
N ASN A 729 31.97 -30.75 53.48
CA ASN A 729 33.01 -30.08 54.29
C ASN A 729 33.88 -29.07 53.52
N LYS A 730 33.83 -27.83 54.01
CA LYS A 730 34.94 -26.94 54.44
C LYS A 730 36.23 -26.79 53.59
N ASN A 731 36.43 -25.51 53.25
CA ASN A 731 37.63 -24.70 53.43
C ASN A 731 38.95 -25.09 52.74
N SER A 732 39.42 -24.22 51.85
CA SER A 732 40.63 -23.44 52.15
C SER A 732 40.67 -22.10 51.39
N ASN A 733 40.96 -21.06 52.16
CA ASN A 733 41.26 -19.69 51.73
C ASN A 733 42.65 -19.60 51.11
N GLY A 734 42.84 -18.68 50.16
CA GLY A 734 44.16 -18.27 49.67
C GLY A 734 44.11 -17.01 48.80
N ASN A 735 44.07 -15.85 49.45
CA ASN A 735 44.16 -14.51 48.84
C ASN A 735 45.38 -14.31 47.92
N LYS A 736 45.21 -13.58 46.82
CA LYS A 736 45.97 -12.35 46.54
C LYS A 736 45.31 -11.49 45.45
N LYS A 737 45.10 -10.22 45.82
CA LYS A 737 44.68 -9.10 44.97
C LYS A 737 45.79 -8.70 44.00
N GLU A 738 45.42 -8.27 42.79
CA GLU A 738 45.92 -7.03 42.21
C GLU A 738 44.89 -6.46 41.21
N ASP A 739 44.55 -5.20 41.43
CA ASP A 739 43.57 -4.42 40.68
C ASP A 739 44.07 -4.07 39.27
N LYS A 740 43.18 -4.13 38.27
CA LYS A 740 43.11 -3.13 37.19
C LYS A 740 41.73 -3.11 36.53
N LYS A 741 41.15 -1.90 36.58
CA LYS A 741 39.94 -1.38 35.94
C LYS A 741 39.58 -2.00 34.58
N GLU A 742 38.32 -2.42 34.44
CA GLU A 742 37.44 -1.92 33.37
C GLU A 742 35.96 -2.16 33.73
N THR A 743 35.19 -1.08 33.76
CA THR A 743 33.76 -1.04 34.06
C THR A 743 32.97 -0.79 32.80
N THR A 744 31.85 -1.49 32.69
CA THR A 744 30.60 -1.12 32.00
C THR A 744 30.58 -0.99 30.48
N GLU A 745 30.31 -2.10 29.78
CA GLU A 745 29.75 -2.07 28.41
C GLU A 745 28.76 -3.20 28.07
N ASN A 746 28.24 -3.94 29.06
CA ASN A 746 27.36 -5.10 28.81
C ASN A 746 25.88 -4.94 29.17
N ASN A 747 25.43 -3.74 29.55
CA ASN A 747 24.01 -3.49 29.85
C ASN A 747 23.25 -2.65 28.81
N LYS A 748 23.87 -2.28 27.67
CA LYS A 748 23.19 -1.59 26.56
C LYS A 748 22.70 -2.51 25.44
N LYS A 749 23.34 -3.68 25.23
CA LYS A 749 22.98 -4.62 24.14
C LYS A 749 21.73 -5.47 24.44
N THR A 750 21.46 -5.79 25.71
CA THR A 750 20.29 -6.57 26.14
C THR A 750 18.99 -5.75 26.24
N SER A 751 19.09 -4.41 26.26
CA SER A 751 17.93 -3.50 26.18
C SER A 751 17.35 -3.46 24.76
N ASN A 752 18.21 -3.42 23.74
CA ASN A 752 17.81 -3.32 22.34
C ASN A 752 17.07 -4.58 21.83
N SER A 753 17.47 -5.78 22.28
CA SER A 753 16.80 -7.03 21.86
C SER A 753 15.41 -7.19 22.49
N LYS A 754 15.21 -6.65 23.70
CA LYS A 754 13.90 -6.66 24.37
C LYS A 754 12.95 -5.66 23.72
N GLN A 755 13.43 -4.45 23.38
CA GLN A 755 12.66 -3.46 22.63
C GLN A 755 12.24 -3.95 21.23
N LEU A 756 13.10 -4.68 20.51
CA LEU A 756 12.77 -5.26 19.19
C LEU A 756 11.72 -6.38 19.26
N SER A 757 11.73 -7.19 20.33
CA SER A 757 10.71 -8.22 20.55
C SER A 757 9.35 -7.63 20.96
N THR A 758 9.37 -6.52 21.71
CA THR A 758 8.16 -5.74 22.03
C THR A 758 7.61 -5.06 20.78
N PHE A 759 8.46 -4.60 19.86
CA PHE A 759 8.09 -4.02 18.56
C PHE A 759 7.34 -5.01 17.65
N ARG A 760 7.83 -6.26 17.52
CA ARG A 760 7.12 -7.30 16.73
C ARG A 760 5.77 -7.69 17.33
N ASN A 761 5.67 -7.73 18.66
CA ASN A 761 4.41 -8.01 19.35
C ASN A 761 3.43 -6.83 19.28
N GLN A 762 3.91 -5.58 19.29
CA GLN A 762 3.06 -4.40 19.09
C GLN A 762 2.53 -4.28 17.65
N LEU A 763 3.31 -4.71 16.66
CA LEU A 763 2.83 -4.88 15.28
C LEU A 763 1.67 -5.89 15.23
N ALA A 764 1.83 -7.06 15.84
CA ALA A 764 0.78 -8.09 15.91
C ALA A 764 -0.47 -7.64 16.70
N GLU A 765 -0.30 -6.91 17.81
CA GLU A 765 -1.41 -6.40 18.63
C GLU A 765 -2.15 -5.22 17.96
N SER A 766 -1.48 -4.40 17.15
CA SER A 766 -2.11 -3.27 16.44
C SER A 766 -3.15 -3.73 15.39
N TYR A 767 -2.89 -4.87 14.74
CA TYR A 767 -3.83 -5.54 13.82
C TYR A 767 -4.93 -6.34 14.52
N GLN A 768 -4.81 -6.60 15.84
CA GLN A 768 -5.83 -7.27 16.67
C GLN A 768 -6.58 -6.32 17.60
N SER A 769 -6.34 -5.00 17.52
CA SER A 769 -7.02 -4.05 18.38
C SER A 769 -8.55 -4.15 18.20
N LYS A 770 -9.28 -4.14 19.31
CA LYS A 770 -10.74 -4.32 19.35
C LYS A 770 -11.45 -3.27 18.47
N ASP A 771 -10.85 -2.09 18.32
CA ASP A 771 -11.32 -1.02 17.45
C ASP A 771 -11.14 -1.33 15.96
N PHE A 772 -10.08 -2.05 15.57
CA PHE A 772 -9.87 -2.53 14.20
C PHE A 772 -10.77 -3.72 13.85
N LEU A 773 -11.04 -4.62 14.82
CA LEU A 773 -12.03 -5.70 14.65
C LEU A 773 -13.47 -5.16 14.52
N LEU A 774 -13.83 -4.14 15.29
CA LEU A 774 -15.13 -3.45 15.19
C LEU A 774 -15.29 -2.69 13.86
N LEU A 775 -14.21 -2.10 13.33
CA LEU A 775 -14.20 -1.49 12.01
C LEU A 775 -14.37 -2.54 10.89
N LYS A 776 -13.74 -3.72 11.05
CA LYS A 776 -13.82 -4.85 10.11
C LYS A 776 -15.20 -5.52 10.12
N GLU A 777 -15.80 -5.72 11.29
CA GLU A 777 -17.17 -6.25 11.41
C GLU A 777 -18.21 -5.26 10.87
N GLY A 778 -18.01 -3.94 11.06
CA GLY A 778 -18.86 -2.91 10.48
C GLY A 778 -18.77 -2.84 8.95
N LEU A 779 -17.57 -2.99 8.38
CA LEU A 779 -17.36 -3.00 6.92
C LEU A 779 -17.82 -4.31 6.25
N ALA A 780 -17.68 -5.45 6.92
CA ALA A 780 -18.17 -6.74 6.43
C ALA A 780 -19.71 -6.80 6.47
N LYS A 781 -20.35 -6.29 7.53
CA LYS A 781 -21.82 -6.14 7.57
C LYS A 781 -22.33 -5.16 6.53
N SER A 782 -21.65 -4.03 6.33
CA SER A 782 -21.99 -3.07 5.29
C SER A 782 -21.85 -3.68 3.88
N ALA A 783 -20.86 -4.54 3.63
CA ALA A 783 -20.69 -5.22 2.36
C ALA A 783 -21.75 -6.32 2.12
N GLU A 784 -22.14 -7.08 3.16
CA GLU A 784 -23.21 -8.09 3.06
C GLU A 784 -24.61 -7.46 2.94
N GLU A 785 -24.90 -6.36 3.65
CA GLU A 785 -26.15 -5.62 3.54
C GLU A 785 -26.26 -4.90 2.18
N ASN A 786 -25.15 -4.33 1.67
CA ASN A 786 -25.11 -3.77 0.31
C ASN A 786 -25.25 -4.85 -0.78
N LEU A 787 -24.78 -6.09 -0.58
CA LEU A 787 -24.97 -7.19 -1.55
C LEU A 787 -26.41 -7.74 -1.60
N VAL A 788 -27.18 -7.56 -0.51
CA VAL A 788 -28.60 -7.93 -0.46
C VAL A 788 -29.48 -6.82 -1.06
N ASP A 789 -29.14 -5.54 -0.87
CA ASP A 789 -29.85 -4.40 -1.50
C ASP A 789 -29.48 -4.18 -2.97
N PHE A 790 -28.24 -4.48 -3.38
CA PHE A 790 -27.82 -4.41 -4.79
C PHE A 790 -28.57 -5.42 -5.70
N ASN A 791 -29.14 -6.49 -5.11
CA ASN A 791 -29.98 -7.45 -5.83
C ASN A 791 -31.45 -7.01 -5.97
N GLN A 792 -31.95 -6.08 -5.14
CA GLN A 792 -33.34 -5.60 -5.24
C GLN A 792 -33.50 -4.41 -6.20
N ASP A 793 -32.47 -3.56 -6.35
CA ASP A 793 -32.57 -2.36 -7.21
C ASP A 793 -32.32 -2.60 -8.70
N GLN A 794 -31.70 -3.73 -9.08
CA GLN A 794 -31.57 -4.14 -10.49
C GLN A 794 -32.90 -4.61 -11.10
N GLU A 795 -33.86 -5.13 -10.32
CA GLU A 795 -35.19 -5.50 -10.85
C GLU A 795 -36.03 -4.29 -11.29
N LYS A 796 -35.81 -3.11 -10.71
CA LYS A 796 -36.52 -1.87 -11.11
C LYS A 796 -35.85 -1.12 -12.26
N VAL A 797 -34.54 -1.21 -12.42
CA VAL A 797 -33.81 -0.54 -13.52
C VAL A 797 -33.83 -1.37 -14.82
N LEU A 798 -33.88 -2.72 -14.73
CA LEU A 798 -34.11 -3.60 -15.89
C LEU A 798 -35.54 -3.51 -16.46
N GLY A 799 -36.47 -2.82 -15.79
CA GLY A 799 -37.84 -2.60 -16.25
C GLY A 799 -38.01 -1.53 -17.35
N LYS A 800 -37.01 -0.69 -17.60
CA LYS A 800 -37.14 0.42 -18.57
C LYS A 800 -36.41 0.22 -19.90
N GLU A 801 -35.42 -0.67 -19.98
CA GLU A 801 -34.81 -1.07 -21.26
C GLU A 801 -35.45 -2.33 -21.89
N TYR A 802 -36.45 -2.92 -21.22
CA TYR A 802 -37.15 -4.12 -21.67
C TYR A 802 -38.15 -3.91 -22.83
N GLN A 803 -38.32 -2.67 -23.32
CA GLN A 803 -39.22 -2.37 -24.45
C GLN A 803 -38.54 -2.45 -25.83
N ALA A 804 -37.22 -2.66 -25.93
CA ALA A 804 -36.51 -2.67 -27.21
C ALA A 804 -36.19 -4.06 -27.78
N VAL A 805 -36.41 -5.17 -27.04
CA VAL A 805 -36.05 -6.53 -27.51
C VAL A 805 -37.20 -7.51 -27.34
N LYS A 806 -38.36 -7.18 -27.89
CA LYS A 806 -39.50 -8.10 -28.00
C LYS A 806 -39.34 -8.94 -29.27
N GLY A 807 -38.78 -10.14 -29.16
CA GLY A 807 -38.96 -11.13 -30.23
C GLY A 807 -37.96 -12.28 -30.39
N LYS A 808 -36.84 -12.31 -29.66
CA LYS A 808 -35.80 -13.31 -29.94
C LYS A 808 -35.69 -14.40 -28.86
N LYS A 809 -36.27 -15.58 -29.16
CA LYS A 809 -36.28 -16.79 -28.31
C LYS A 809 -34.90 -17.30 -27.86
N TRP A 810 -33.80 -16.89 -28.51
CA TRP A 810 -32.45 -17.38 -28.18
C TRP A 810 -31.87 -16.79 -26.89
N PHE A 811 -32.30 -15.59 -26.47
CA PHE A 811 -31.77 -14.92 -25.28
C PHE A 811 -32.22 -15.60 -23.97
N LYS A 812 -33.43 -16.16 -23.93
CA LYS A 812 -33.93 -16.94 -22.78
C LYS A 812 -33.14 -18.23 -22.54
N TRP A 813 -32.62 -18.85 -23.59
CA TRP A 813 -31.80 -20.06 -23.46
C TRP A 813 -30.37 -19.75 -22.99
N ALA A 814 -29.80 -18.61 -23.39
CA ALA A 814 -28.48 -18.18 -22.95
C ALA A 814 -28.43 -17.84 -21.44
N VAL A 815 -29.46 -17.16 -20.92
CA VAL A 815 -29.56 -16.81 -19.49
C VAL A 815 -29.80 -18.06 -18.62
N LEU A 816 -30.62 -19.01 -19.10
CA LEU A 816 -30.82 -20.29 -18.40
C LEU A 816 -29.54 -21.14 -18.38
N LEU A 817 -28.73 -21.14 -19.44
CA LEU A 817 -27.44 -21.83 -19.49
C LEU A 817 -26.40 -21.23 -18.53
N LEU A 818 -26.38 -19.90 -18.38
CA LEU A 818 -25.47 -19.20 -17.45
C LEU A 818 -25.86 -19.41 -15.98
N LEU A 819 -27.16 -19.40 -15.67
CA LEU A 819 -27.65 -19.70 -14.32
C LEU A 819 -27.46 -21.17 -13.94
N PHE A 820 -27.56 -22.09 -14.91
CA PHE A 820 -27.26 -23.51 -14.70
C PHE A 820 -25.76 -23.77 -14.52
N ALA A 821 -24.90 -23.04 -15.25
CA ALA A 821 -23.44 -23.13 -15.08
C ALA A 821 -22.97 -22.59 -13.72
N GLY A 822 -23.56 -21.49 -13.24
CA GLY A 822 -23.25 -20.92 -11.91
C GLY A 822 -23.67 -21.82 -10.75
N THR A 823 -24.83 -22.46 -10.84
CA THR A 823 -25.31 -23.41 -9.81
C THR A 823 -24.54 -24.74 -9.82
N VAL A 824 -24.11 -25.22 -11.00
CA VAL A 824 -23.21 -26.39 -11.09
C VAL A 824 -21.81 -26.09 -10.57
N ALA A 825 -21.29 -24.87 -10.78
CA ALA A 825 -19.98 -24.46 -10.24
C ALA A 825 -19.97 -24.35 -8.71
N VAL A 826 -21.05 -23.85 -8.10
CA VAL A 826 -21.21 -23.79 -6.63
C VAL A 826 -21.43 -25.18 -6.04
N TRP A 827 -22.19 -26.05 -6.71
CA TRP A 827 -22.40 -27.44 -6.28
C TRP A 827 -21.14 -28.32 -6.41
N LEU A 828 -20.30 -28.08 -7.42
CA LEU A 828 -18.99 -28.75 -7.57
C LEU A 828 -17.95 -28.25 -6.56
N LYS A 829 -18.04 -26.98 -6.10
CA LYS A 829 -17.15 -26.41 -5.07
C LYS A 829 -17.42 -27.00 -3.68
N GLN A 830 -18.67 -27.26 -3.32
CA GLN A 830 -19.02 -27.87 -2.02
C GLN A 830 -18.71 -29.38 -1.93
N LYS A 831 -18.51 -30.08 -3.06
CA LYS A 831 -18.25 -31.53 -3.07
C LYS A 831 -16.77 -31.92 -3.06
N ARG A 832 -15.84 -30.96 -3.15
CA ARG A 832 -14.39 -31.23 -3.31
C ARG A 832 -13.56 -31.24 -2.01
N CYS A 833 -14.20 -31.13 -0.84
CA CYS A 833 -13.57 -31.34 0.48
C CYS A 833 -14.01 -32.66 1.18
N LEU A 834 -14.80 -33.50 0.50
CA LEU A 834 -15.16 -34.84 0.99
C LEU A 834 -15.03 -35.86 -0.15
N LYS A 835 -13.79 -36.13 -0.59
CA LYS A 835 -13.32 -37.44 -1.08
C LYS A 835 -11.89 -37.36 -1.63
N ASN A 836 -11.00 -38.04 -0.90
CA ASN A 836 -9.67 -38.59 -1.22
C ASN A 836 -8.61 -37.64 -1.79
#